data_AF-A0A359G4K0-F1
#
_entry.id   AF-A0A359G4K0-F1
#
_cell.length_a   1.000
_cell.length_b   1.000
_cell.length_c   1.000
_cell.angle_alpha   90.00
_cell.angle_beta   90.00
_cell.angle_gamma   90.00
#
_symmetry.space_group_name_H-M   'P 1'
#
loop_
_entity.id
_entity.type
_entity.pdbx_description
1 polymer ?
#
loop_
_entity_poly.entity_id
_entity_poly.type
_entity_poly.pdbx_seq_one_letter_code
_entity_poly.pdbx_strand_id
1 'polypeptide(L)'
;MIRKLLLAIFGASAIGLAGCADDPTVGQEPFDGESTVTATVEFRPLVPALDRATRTTGDAIRSIRSLCVLLYDSKGDLVKKYPLAEGEGPGRYKVEEEERTSTPDSPTAEAKTPRATFTLGEGIPYGDYYIYAVANMGGLDDRADEIRTIEGLKSILLTWNEGDIAANDQMLGFFTAAGKVEKQAPLLRLNTKTAALHAWIRRAASKVTVAYDGSALEEGVFIYLKSVAIKDIPSTCKLGDKNTPDEKRQLIAQGEQIVYGTGTDYGENWHARITKGHPVYPYPAGEEYDPTREAEYKAAAHSEKAEALFFYENMQGEGKDKRQDSDDDHKLDAPGNKEEGDAGYKDDKPYGSYIEVKAYYRSINADRIGSGEITYRFMLGKDVKTDYDAERNHHYKLTLKFNRFANDVDWHIDYTEEDPGMLIPSPFYISYLYNHTMLMPLKINTAGREIVSLQAKIVENGWAPTGAPKSEYYFPADRPAEKPFNGFLSLRQTMLTVIPSPGGNPNKPTLETANKNYYESNYRHLRNYLTTEGSHDIDAPDPAQNTVLGKEGDGKYWVEIDRESHSSTFQIPLYTRAKQLIIKTGFTGNNPYEAYPRTAKVQFVARLRDAEGAEVELKDIATIVQVPRIVNPKGIWRKHDSTTPFHVVLKQLPQENATRFETFPSEGPWKAYVVRGDRSTIHLAQDTVRGSTDTPIDFNIFFEGCDADESKCAVIRVEYHNYSCYHLIFARQGSASIALVPGGTRWRTCNMRTATTEADCPTEEGSLFRFANWDDPIDATNNVADGFKDHTNTELLIAGTSTRKKWSQIHAANNKASFSDPTVGGKTLRVATFQDFEELYQADDIEQGYGVLYGNDATETLTEVGEVYGHSYTTHGNTDDRGKGYGMRGTFVYNKSEKNAEYSGRNLFFPIGVSGYGQRKNTDGYSNGTAVVKYAGIANTISDIYRPLFYDLYRRPGAIYWLRELVDDTGRPEDDYQRALGWDFNYFSFDFNLISAGNIIDNGGWVPTGKPSNTGTPDSSNACFVRCVEID
;
A
#
# COMPACT_ATOMS: atom_id res chain seq x y z
N MET A 1 -21.52 43.69 17.81
CA MET A 1 -21.86 45.01 17.24
C MET A 1 -21.56 44.91 15.74
N ILE A 2 -22.34 45.39 14.78
CA ILE A 2 -23.45 46.36 14.78
C ILE A 2 -24.70 45.73 14.13
N ARG A 3 -25.84 45.69 14.85
CA ARG A 3 -27.20 45.41 14.32
C ARG A 3 -28.27 45.92 15.31
N LYS A 4 -28.15 47.20 15.70
CA LYS A 4 -29.11 47.94 16.57
C LYS A 4 -29.31 49.36 16.06
N LEU A 5 -29.87 49.48 14.86
CA LEU A 5 -30.52 50.67 14.30
C LEU A 5 -31.53 50.18 13.25
N LEU A 6 -32.50 51.01 12.85
CA LEU A 6 -33.66 50.64 12.02
C LEU A 6 -34.73 49.74 12.70
N LEU A 7 -34.83 49.79 14.03
CA LEU A 7 -35.93 49.17 14.79
C LEU A 7 -36.54 50.18 15.80
N ALA A 8 -36.86 51.39 15.31
CA ALA A 8 -37.31 52.51 16.16
C ALA A 8 -38.10 53.64 15.45
N ILE A 9 -38.97 53.34 14.46
CA ILE A 9 -40.07 54.25 14.07
C ILE A 9 -41.35 53.43 13.89
N PHE A 10 -41.99 53.09 15.01
CA PHE A 10 -43.32 52.49 15.08
C PHE A 10 -44.09 53.22 16.18
N GLY A 11 -45.09 54.03 15.82
CA GLY A 11 -45.85 54.82 16.80
C GLY A 11 -46.86 55.78 16.18
N ALA A 12 -48.14 55.53 16.48
CA ALA A 12 -49.33 56.30 16.08
C ALA A 12 -49.56 56.45 14.55
N SER A 13 -50.75 56.14 14.01
CA SER A 13 -52.07 56.42 14.59
C SER A 13 -53.08 55.28 14.40
N ALA A 14 -54.08 55.26 15.27
CA ALA A 14 -55.27 54.40 15.16
C ALA A 14 -56.48 55.21 14.63
N ILE A 15 -57.66 54.58 14.60
CA ILE A 15 -58.92 55.05 13.98
C ILE A 15 -58.87 54.96 12.44
N GLY A 16 -59.72 54.20 11.75
CA GLY A 16 -60.71 53.21 12.19
C GLY A 16 -62.07 53.38 11.53
N LEU A 17 -62.61 52.31 10.95
CA LEU A 17 -64.03 52.12 10.62
C LEU A 17 -64.28 50.62 10.39
N ALA A 18 -65.35 50.09 10.96
CA ALA A 18 -65.88 48.79 10.60
C ALA A 18 -66.92 48.97 9.47
N GLY A 19 -66.92 48.07 8.49
CA GLY A 19 -67.88 48.01 7.40
C GLY A 19 -67.93 46.59 6.87
N CYS A 20 -69.14 46.04 6.70
CA CYS A 20 -69.38 44.61 6.53
C CYS A 20 -68.62 44.00 5.35
N ALA A 21 -67.93 42.90 5.60
CA ALA A 21 -67.83 41.84 4.60
C ALA A 21 -69.08 40.96 4.77
N ASP A 22 -70.03 41.05 3.86
CA ASP A 22 -71.14 40.10 3.81
C ASP A 22 -70.60 38.75 3.31
N ASP A 23 -70.88 37.69 4.06
CA ASP A 23 -70.37 36.35 3.83
C ASP A 23 -71.22 35.64 2.73
N PRO A 24 -70.65 35.31 1.55
CA PRO A 24 -71.43 34.71 0.47
C PRO A 24 -71.79 33.26 0.79
N THR A 25 -73.00 33.07 1.34
CA THR A 25 -73.54 31.77 1.73
C THR A 25 -73.42 30.72 0.63
N VAL A 26 -72.98 29.51 1.01
CA VAL A 26 -72.90 28.33 0.12
C VAL A 26 -74.24 28.08 -0.57
N GLY A 27 -74.30 28.29 -1.89
CA GLY A 27 -75.51 28.01 -2.68
C GLY A 27 -75.74 28.81 -3.97
N GLN A 28 -74.91 29.81 -4.31
CA GLN A 28 -75.02 30.48 -5.62
C GLN A 28 -74.38 29.66 -6.75
N GLU A 29 -74.98 29.74 -7.94
CA GLU A 29 -74.40 29.26 -9.20
C GLU A 29 -73.13 30.05 -9.56
N PRO A 30 -72.21 29.52 -10.39
CA PRO A 30 -71.00 30.22 -10.79
C PRO A 30 -71.30 31.55 -11.50
N PHE A 31 -70.62 32.62 -11.08
CA PHE A 31 -70.58 33.86 -11.86
C PHE A 31 -69.82 33.62 -13.16
N ASP A 32 -70.38 34.04 -14.29
CA ASP A 32 -69.75 33.91 -15.60
C ASP A 32 -68.48 34.79 -15.68
N GLY A 33 -67.32 34.14 -15.85
CA GLY A 33 -66.01 34.79 -15.77
C GLY A 33 -64.84 33.83 -15.69
N GLU A 34 -63.64 34.35 -15.98
CA GLU A 34 -62.38 33.59 -16.01
C GLU A 34 -61.34 34.12 -15.02
N SER A 35 -60.50 33.20 -14.54
CA SER A 35 -59.30 33.45 -13.74
C SER A 35 -58.05 33.35 -14.62
N THR A 36 -57.23 34.38 -14.64
CA THR A 36 -55.84 34.25 -15.11
C THR A 36 -55.01 33.57 -14.01
N VAL A 37 -54.55 32.35 -14.25
CA VAL A 37 -53.73 31.61 -13.28
C VAL A 37 -52.26 31.91 -13.51
N THR A 38 -51.59 32.42 -12.47
CA THR A 38 -50.13 32.46 -12.39
C THR A 38 -49.68 31.41 -11.38
N ALA A 39 -48.71 30.60 -11.76
CA ALA A 39 -48.37 29.38 -11.05
C ALA A 39 -46.86 29.21 -10.87
N THR A 40 -46.48 28.63 -9.74
CA THR A 40 -45.15 28.10 -9.47
C THR A 40 -45.25 26.58 -9.35
N VAL A 41 -44.46 25.85 -10.13
CA VAL A 41 -44.23 24.41 -9.99
C VAL A 41 -42.81 24.23 -9.47
N GLU A 42 -42.69 23.57 -8.34
CA GLU A 42 -41.42 23.34 -7.65
C GLU A 42 -41.13 21.86 -7.49
N PHE A 43 -39.88 21.49 -7.71
CA PHE A 43 -39.37 20.19 -7.31
C PHE A 43 -39.50 20.02 -5.81
N ARG A 44 -40.19 18.95 -5.38
CA ARG A 44 -40.00 18.41 -4.04
C ARG A 44 -38.63 17.75 -4.03
N PRO A 45 -37.65 18.26 -3.25
CA PRO A 45 -36.33 17.66 -3.24
C PRO A 45 -36.38 16.19 -2.84
N LEU A 46 -35.41 15.40 -3.28
CA LEU A 46 -35.28 14.01 -2.80
C LEU A 46 -35.16 14.00 -1.27
N VAL A 47 -35.98 13.20 -0.61
CA VAL A 47 -35.92 13.02 0.85
C VAL A 47 -34.77 12.07 1.19
N PRO A 48 -33.85 12.38 2.13
CA PRO A 48 -32.79 11.46 2.54
C PRO A 48 -33.33 10.26 3.32
N ALA A 49 -32.85 9.04 3.01
CA ALA A 49 -33.02 7.83 3.82
C ALA A 49 -31.76 6.93 3.74
N LEU A 50 -31.02 6.79 4.86
CA LEU A 50 -29.66 6.18 4.98
C LEU A 50 -28.60 6.92 4.11
N ASP A 51 -27.33 6.49 3.79
CA ASP A 51 -26.28 7.37 3.14
C ASP A 51 -25.21 6.77 2.08
N ARG A 52 -24.82 7.52 0.97
CA ARG A 52 -24.51 7.21 -0.53
C ARG A 52 -23.21 6.45 -1.02
N ALA A 53 -22.68 6.23 -2.28
CA ALA A 53 -22.80 6.66 -3.76
C ALA A 53 -22.17 5.73 -4.89
N THR A 54 -22.79 5.53 -6.10
CA THR A 54 -22.17 4.91 -7.34
C THR A 54 -22.90 5.13 -8.74
N ARG A 55 -22.19 5.39 -9.89
CA ARG A 55 -22.62 5.93 -11.27
C ARG A 55 -23.90 5.40 -11.96
N THR A 56 -24.89 6.19 -12.39
CA THR A 56 -24.95 7.49 -13.12
C THR A 56 -24.65 8.77 -12.31
N THR A 57 -24.61 10.00 -12.87
CA THR A 57 -24.43 11.21 -12.02
C THR A 57 -25.65 11.41 -11.13
N GLY A 58 -25.46 11.82 -9.87
CA GLY A 58 -26.55 11.92 -8.91
C GLY A 58 -27.68 12.87 -9.32
N ASP A 59 -27.41 13.81 -10.22
CA ASP A 59 -28.34 14.84 -10.71
C ASP A 59 -28.99 14.52 -12.07
N ALA A 60 -28.78 13.35 -12.66
CA ALA A 60 -29.25 13.04 -14.03
C ALA A 60 -30.78 13.22 -14.27
N ILE A 61 -31.63 12.91 -13.29
CA ILE A 61 -33.10 13.09 -13.36
C ILE A 61 -33.59 14.40 -12.69
N ARG A 62 -32.82 15.49 -12.81
CA ARG A 62 -33.10 16.81 -12.23
C ARG A 62 -33.91 17.75 -13.12
N SER A 63 -33.92 17.56 -14.44
CA SER A 63 -34.39 18.59 -15.38
C SER A 63 -35.92 18.72 -15.48
N ILE A 64 -36.39 19.92 -15.85
CA ILE A 64 -37.71 20.12 -16.45
C ILE A 64 -37.48 20.40 -17.94
N ARG A 65 -37.96 19.50 -18.81
CA ARG A 65 -37.85 19.56 -20.27
C ARG A 65 -39.20 19.83 -20.94
N SER A 66 -40.29 19.47 -20.26
CA SER A 66 -41.67 19.77 -20.65
C SER A 66 -42.57 19.81 -19.42
N LEU A 67 -43.67 20.57 -19.51
CA LEU A 67 -44.63 20.75 -18.42
C LEU A 67 -46.05 20.84 -18.99
N CYS A 68 -46.99 20.07 -18.43
CA CYS A 68 -48.40 20.09 -18.79
C CYS A 68 -49.26 20.21 -17.53
N VAL A 69 -50.24 21.11 -17.54
CA VAL A 69 -51.20 21.30 -16.44
C VAL A 69 -52.55 20.71 -16.82
N LEU A 70 -53.13 19.89 -15.95
CA LEU A 70 -54.42 19.23 -16.18
C LEU A 70 -55.46 19.73 -15.17
N LEU A 71 -56.66 20.01 -15.67
CA LEU A 71 -57.77 20.61 -14.93
C LEU A 71 -58.93 19.62 -14.89
N TYR A 72 -59.31 19.17 -13.70
CA TYR A 72 -60.39 18.22 -13.46
C TYR A 72 -61.53 18.87 -12.67
N ASP A 73 -62.77 18.51 -12.94
CA ASP A 73 -63.94 18.99 -12.19
C ASP A 73 -64.03 18.39 -10.77
N SER A 74 -65.07 18.74 -10.02
CA SER A 74 -65.31 18.24 -8.66
C SER A 74 -65.63 16.74 -8.57
N LYS A 75 -65.92 16.05 -9.68
CA LYS A 75 -66.06 14.59 -9.75
C LYS A 75 -64.74 13.90 -10.11
N GLY A 76 -63.81 14.65 -10.71
CA GLY A 76 -62.53 14.14 -11.20
C GLY A 76 -62.49 13.84 -12.70
N ASP A 77 -63.45 14.37 -13.48
CA ASP A 77 -63.48 14.29 -14.95
C ASP A 77 -62.64 15.43 -15.57
N LEU A 78 -61.87 15.14 -16.62
CA LEU A 78 -60.98 16.13 -17.26
C LEU A 78 -61.77 17.21 -18.00
N VAL A 79 -61.62 18.46 -17.54
CA VAL A 79 -62.19 19.65 -18.18
C VAL A 79 -61.28 20.17 -19.29
N LYS A 80 -59.97 20.27 -19.02
CA LYS A 80 -59.00 20.83 -19.96
C LYS A 80 -57.57 20.44 -19.61
N LYS A 81 -56.67 20.44 -20.61
CA LYS A 81 -55.21 20.39 -20.40
C LYS A 81 -54.52 21.59 -21.05
N TYR A 82 -53.39 21.98 -20.48
CA TYR A 82 -52.58 23.13 -20.87
C TYR A 82 -51.11 22.68 -21.01
N PRO A 83 -50.69 22.21 -22.19
CA PRO A 83 -49.27 22.00 -22.48
C PRO A 83 -48.54 23.34 -22.54
N LEU A 84 -47.37 23.44 -21.92
CA LEU A 84 -46.59 24.68 -21.82
C LEU A 84 -45.29 24.56 -22.63
N ALA A 85 -45.00 25.57 -23.44
CA ALA A 85 -43.73 25.70 -24.15
C ALA A 85 -42.68 26.42 -23.27
N GLU A 86 -41.39 26.18 -23.52
CA GLU A 86 -40.34 26.90 -22.80
C GLU A 86 -40.25 28.38 -23.23
N GLY A 87 -39.93 29.27 -22.30
CA GLY A 87 -39.66 30.68 -22.52
C GLY A 87 -40.61 31.63 -21.79
N GLU A 88 -40.58 32.90 -22.17
CA GLU A 88 -41.32 33.97 -21.47
C GLU A 88 -42.67 34.30 -22.12
N GLY A 89 -43.70 34.51 -21.30
CA GLY A 89 -45.04 34.95 -21.70
C GLY A 89 -46.17 33.96 -21.35
N PRO A 90 -47.44 34.32 -21.62
CA PRO A 90 -48.58 33.45 -21.34
C PRO A 90 -48.52 32.15 -22.15
N GLY A 91 -48.88 31.03 -21.51
CA GLY A 91 -48.77 29.69 -22.11
C GLY A 91 -47.34 29.15 -22.19
N ARG A 92 -46.38 29.83 -21.57
CA ARG A 92 -44.97 29.41 -21.50
C ARG A 92 -44.46 29.35 -20.07
N TYR A 93 -43.43 28.53 -19.86
CA TYR A 93 -42.76 28.38 -18.57
C TYR A 93 -41.27 28.73 -18.65
N LYS A 94 -40.78 29.36 -17.59
CA LYS A 94 -39.36 29.63 -17.36
C LYS A 94 -38.87 28.82 -16.16
N VAL A 95 -37.71 28.19 -16.30
CA VAL A 95 -37.05 27.43 -15.21
C VAL A 95 -35.95 28.28 -14.59
N GLU A 96 -35.93 28.33 -13.26
CA GLU A 96 -34.87 28.93 -12.44
C GLU A 96 -34.45 27.94 -11.33
N GLU A 97 -33.33 28.18 -10.66
CA GLU A 97 -32.83 27.31 -9.58
C GLU A 97 -33.15 27.91 -8.21
N GLU A 98 -33.87 27.15 -7.38
CA GLU A 98 -34.32 27.57 -6.05
C GLU A 98 -33.45 26.93 -4.95
N GLU A 99 -32.93 27.74 -4.02
CA GLU A 99 -32.13 27.28 -2.89
C GLU A 99 -33.00 26.51 -1.88
N ARG A 100 -32.52 25.38 -1.36
CA ARG A 100 -33.26 24.51 -0.44
C ARG A 100 -32.58 24.42 0.92
N THR A 101 -33.32 24.77 1.97
CA THR A 101 -32.84 24.69 3.37
C THR A 101 -33.34 23.40 4.01
N SER A 102 -32.42 22.52 4.42
CA SER A 102 -32.77 21.28 5.14
C SER A 102 -33.10 21.57 6.60
N THR A 103 -34.18 20.96 7.11
CA THR A 103 -34.62 21.10 8.51
C THR A 103 -35.05 19.73 9.07
N PRO A 104 -35.10 19.51 10.40
CA PRO A 104 -35.53 18.23 10.97
C PRO A 104 -36.94 17.81 10.53
N ASP A 105 -37.87 18.75 10.43
CA ASP A 105 -39.26 18.52 10.00
C ASP A 105 -39.42 18.49 8.46
N SER A 106 -38.39 18.88 7.72
CA SER A 106 -38.36 18.89 6.25
C SER A 106 -36.93 18.65 5.72
N PRO A 107 -36.44 17.40 5.77
CA PRO A 107 -35.09 17.06 5.33
C PRO A 107 -35.01 16.96 3.80
N THR A 108 -33.95 17.50 3.20
CA THR A 108 -33.64 17.43 1.76
C THR A 108 -32.24 16.85 1.50
N ALA A 109 -32.11 16.06 0.42
CA ALA A 109 -30.85 15.52 -0.11
C ALA A 109 -30.29 16.31 -1.33
N GLU A 110 -30.96 17.40 -1.73
CA GLU A 110 -30.58 18.33 -2.82
C GLU A 110 -30.54 19.76 -2.26
N ALA A 111 -29.44 20.49 -2.47
CA ALA A 111 -29.24 21.83 -1.93
C ALA A 111 -29.89 22.93 -2.79
N LYS A 112 -30.10 22.64 -4.08
CA LYS A 112 -30.87 23.48 -5.01
C LYS A 112 -31.74 22.59 -5.88
N THR A 113 -32.90 23.09 -6.32
CA THR A 113 -33.76 22.34 -7.25
C THR A 113 -34.45 23.27 -8.26
N PRO A 114 -34.72 22.79 -9.49
CA PRO A 114 -35.49 23.55 -10.47
C PRO A 114 -36.89 23.98 -10.01
N ARG A 115 -37.23 25.20 -10.39
CA ARG A 115 -38.50 25.87 -10.16
C ARG A 115 -39.01 26.42 -11.50
N ALA A 116 -40.15 25.93 -11.95
CA ALA A 116 -40.83 26.44 -13.13
C ALA A 116 -41.87 27.51 -12.73
N THR A 117 -41.85 28.65 -13.40
CA THR A 117 -42.84 29.73 -13.24
C THR A 117 -43.53 30.01 -14.57
N PHE A 118 -44.85 30.22 -14.53
CA PHE A 118 -45.66 30.47 -15.72
C PHE A 118 -46.98 31.19 -15.40
N THR A 119 -47.60 31.73 -16.45
CA THR A 119 -49.00 32.14 -16.46
C THR A 119 -49.71 31.37 -17.57
N LEU A 120 -50.90 30.82 -17.33
CA LEU A 120 -51.64 30.09 -18.36
C LEU A 120 -52.05 31.04 -19.51
N GLY A 121 -51.98 30.55 -20.75
CA GLY A 121 -52.21 31.34 -21.96
C GLY A 121 -53.68 31.68 -22.22
N GLU A 122 -54.58 30.93 -21.60
CA GLU A 122 -56.03 31.09 -21.66
C GLU A 122 -56.57 31.05 -20.22
N GLY A 123 -57.70 31.69 -19.95
CA GLY A 123 -58.32 31.67 -18.64
C GLY A 123 -58.80 30.29 -18.21
N ILE A 124 -59.01 30.13 -16.89
CA ILE A 124 -59.82 29.04 -16.34
C ILE A 124 -61.16 29.64 -15.89
N PRO A 125 -62.32 29.12 -16.35
CA PRO A 125 -63.62 29.55 -15.87
C PRO A 125 -63.74 29.48 -14.34
N TYR A 126 -64.65 30.27 -13.75
CA TYR A 126 -64.91 30.17 -12.31
C TYR A 126 -65.60 28.85 -11.95
N GLY A 127 -65.11 28.17 -10.92
CA GLY A 127 -65.54 26.83 -10.55
C GLY A 127 -64.65 26.16 -9.50
N ASP A 128 -64.92 24.88 -9.22
CA ASP A 128 -64.17 24.05 -8.28
C ASP A 128 -63.42 22.95 -9.04
N TYR A 129 -62.09 22.89 -8.88
CA TYR A 129 -61.24 22.00 -9.68
C TYR A 129 -60.14 21.32 -8.88
N TYR A 130 -59.82 20.08 -9.23
CA TYR A 130 -58.50 19.51 -8.92
C TYR A 130 -57.55 19.83 -10.06
N ILE A 131 -56.35 20.33 -9.73
CA ILE A 131 -55.39 20.80 -10.75
C ILE A 131 -54.07 20.06 -10.54
N TYR A 132 -53.60 19.38 -11.59
CA TYR A 132 -52.38 18.58 -11.58
C TYR A 132 -51.31 19.16 -12.50
N ALA A 133 -50.04 18.91 -12.18
CA ALA A 133 -48.88 19.21 -13.00
C ALA A 133 -48.14 17.93 -13.34
N VAL A 134 -47.87 17.70 -14.62
CA VAL A 134 -47.04 16.59 -15.12
C VAL A 134 -45.81 17.18 -15.81
N ALA A 135 -44.63 16.73 -15.43
CA ALA A 135 -43.37 17.12 -16.06
C ALA A 135 -42.75 15.95 -16.83
N ASN A 136 -42.00 16.28 -17.89
CA ASN A 136 -41.21 15.35 -18.72
C ASN A 136 -42.05 14.28 -19.45
N MET A 137 -43.29 14.60 -19.80
CA MET A 137 -44.19 13.76 -20.62
C MET A 137 -44.83 14.53 -21.79
N GLY A 138 -44.22 15.64 -22.21
CA GLY A 138 -44.71 16.45 -23.34
C GLY A 138 -46.11 17.02 -23.10
N GLY A 139 -46.96 16.96 -24.14
CA GLY A 139 -48.33 17.45 -24.09
C GLY A 139 -49.39 16.45 -23.63
N LEU A 140 -49.03 15.17 -23.40
CA LEU A 140 -49.97 14.07 -23.11
C LEU A 140 -51.05 13.90 -24.18
N ASP A 141 -50.70 14.08 -25.46
CA ASP A 141 -51.60 13.89 -26.61
C ASP A 141 -51.74 12.42 -26.99
N ASP A 142 -50.66 11.66 -26.81
CA ASP A 142 -50.56 10.20 -26.93
C ASP A 142 -51.04 9.44 -25.69
N ARG A 143 -51.58 10.14 -24.67
CA ARG A 143 -52.19 9.60 -23.45
C ARG A 143 -53.60 10.16 -23.20
N ALA A 144 -54.23 10.72 -24.24
CA ALA A 144 -55.48 11.48 -24.14
C ALA A 144 -56.68 10.71 -23.55
N ASP A 145 -56.66 9.37 -23.63
CA ASP A 145 -57.71 8.52 -23.05
C ASP A 145 -57.47 8.16 -21.58
N GLU A 146 -56.21 8.01 -21.15
CA GLU A 146 -55.86 7.74 -19.74
C GLU A 146 -56.07 9.00 -18.88
N ILE A 147 -55.70 10.18 -19.37
CA ILE A 147 -55.83 11.43 -18.61
C ILE A 147 -57.29 11.88 -18.38
N ARG A 148 -58.29 11.17 -18.90
CA ARG A 148 -59.72 11.54 -18.79
C ARG A 148 -60.23 11.64 -17.35
N THR A 149 -59.63 10.91 -16.41
CA THR A 149 -59.94 11.02 -14.97
C THR A 149 -58.67 11.16 -14.13
N ILE A 150 -58.84 11.63 -12.89
CA ILE A 150 -57.74 11.71 -11.91
C ILE A 150 -57.11 10.34 -11.62
N GLU A 151 -57.92 9.28 -11.59
CA GLU A 151 -57.45 7.90 -11.38
C GLU A 151 -56.65 7.41 -12.60
N GLY A 152 -57.18 7.63 -13.81
CA GLY A 152 -56.48 7.28 -15.05
C GLY A 152 -55.13 7.99 -15.19
N LEU A 153 -55.06 9.29 -14.86
CA LEU A 153 -53.81 10.06 -14.81
C LEU A 153 -52.77 9.45 -13.85
N LYS A 154 -53.17 9.03 -12.66
CA LYS A 154 -52.25 8.44 -11.67
C LYS A 154 -51.82 7.02 -12.02
N SER A 155 -52.66 6.28 -12.74
CA SER A 155 -52.39 4.92 -13.20
C SER A 155 -51.74 4.83 -14.59
N ILE A 156 -51.38 5.96 -15.24
CA ILE A 156 -50.55 5.96 -16.46
C ILE A 156 -49.28 5.14 -16.20
N LEU A 157 -49.02 4.16 -17.06
CA LEU A 157 -47.89 3.24 -16.93
C LEU A 157 -46.65 3.82 -17.61
N LEU A 158 -45.59 4.00 -16.83
CA LEU A 158 -44.25 4.37 -17.27
C LEU A 158 -43.41 3.10 -17.41
N THR A 159 -42.67 2.95 -18.51
CA THR A 159 -41.69 1.86 -18.69
C THR A 159 -40.32 2.36 -18.29
N TRP A 160 -39.48 1.49 -17.72
CA TRP A 160 -38.10 1.82 -17.38
C TRP A 160 -37.24 1.86 -18.66
N ASN A 161 -36.44 2.90 -18.82
CA ASN A 161 -35.50 3.04 -19.93
C ASN A 161 -34.07 2.74 -19.46
N GLU A 162 -33.63 1.49 -19.69
CA GLU A 162 -32.26 1.03 -19.42
C GLU A 162 -31.21 1.71 -20.31
N GLY A 163 -31.60 2.18 -21.51
CA GLY A 163 -30.68 2.76 -22.50
C GLY A 163 -30.43 4.27 -22.36
N ASP A 164 -31.31 4.98 -21.64
CA ASP A 164 -31.12 6.38 -21.25
C ASP A 164 -31.73 6.58 -19.86
N ILE A 165 -30.88 6.44 -18.84
CA ILE A 165 -31.27 6.58 -17.42
C ILE A 165 -31.85 7.97 -17.14
N ALA A 166 -31.34 9.01 -17.80
CA ALA A 166 -31.83 10.37 -17.64
C ALA A 166 -33.25 10.55 -18.20
N ALA A 167 -33.74 9.67 -19.08
CA ALA A 167 -35.11 9.70 -19.58
C ALA A 167 -36.16 9.15 -18.59
N ASN A 168 -35.76 8.66 -17.40
CA ASN A 168 -36.68 8.21 -16.34
C ASN A 168 -37.04 9.37 -15.38
N ASP A 169 -37.12 10.61 -15.88
CA ASP A 169 -37.33 11.83 -15.11
C ASP A 169 -38.79 12.33 -15.09
N GLN A 170 -39.79 11.46 -15.34
CA GLN A 170 -41.21 11.80 -15.28
C GLN A 170 -41.65 12.18 -13.86
N MET A 171 -42.50 13.20 -13.74
CA MET A 171 -42.93 13.73 -12.45
C MET A 171 -44.41 14.09 -12.42
N LEU A 172 -45.04 13.89 -11.25
CA LEU A 172 -46.43 14.27 -10.98
C LEU A 172 -46.51 15.15 -9.73
N GLY A 173 -47.39 16.13 -9.75
CA GLY A 173 -47.75 16.97 -8.60
C GLY A 173 -49.16 17.53 -8.75
N PHE A 174 -49.63 18.21 -7.71
CA PHE A 174 -50.92 18.90 -7.69
C PHE A 174 -50.77 20.31 -7.14
N PHE A 175 -51.65 21.21 -7.56
CA PHE A 175 -51.66 22.58 -7.07
C PHE A 175 -52.39 22.71 -5.74
N THR A 176 -51.95 23.72 -5.00
CA THR A 176 -52.52 24.24 -3.76
C THR A 176 -52.62 25.76 -3.88
N ALA A 177 -53.39 26.40 -2.99
CA ALA A 177 -53.28 27.85 -2.83
C ALA A 177 -51.87 28.21 -2.33
N ALA A 178 -51.25 29.24 -2.91
CA ALA A 178 -49.86 29.60 -2.60
C ALA A 178 -49.61 29.74 -1.08
N GLY A 179 -48.56 29.06 -0.59
CA GLY A 179 -48.21 29.01 0.84
C GLY A 179 -48.85 27.87 1.65
N LYS A 180 -49.66 27.01 1.04
CA LYS A 180 -50.15 25.76 1.66
C LYS A 180 -49.36 24.53 1.19
N VAL A 181 -49.28 23.52 2.05
CA VAL A 181 -48.68 22.21 1.72
C VAL A 181 -49.65 21.12 2.15
N GLU A 182 -50.38 20.56 1.19
CA GLU A 182 -51.36 19.50 1.42
C GLU A 182 -50.75 18.10 1.16
N LYS A 183 -51.28 17.05 1.79
CA LYS A 183 -50.83 15.66 1.57
C LYS A 183 -51.49 14.98 0.36
N GLN A 184 -52.63 15.50 -0.10
CA GLN A 184 -53.41 15.03 -1.25
C GLN A 184 -53.91 16.25 -2.03
N ALA A 185 -54.32 16.08 -3.29
CA ALA A 185 -54.81 17.18 -4.12
C ALA A 185 -56.09 17.80 -3.51
N PRO A 186 -56.09 19.09 -3.11
CA PRO A 186 -57.28 19.76 -2.64
C PRO A 186 -58.21 20.13 -3.81
N LEU A 187 -59.51 20.20 -3.56
CA LEU A 187 -60.45 20.84 -4.46
C LEU A 187 -60.26 22.37 -4.35
N LEU A 188 -59.80 23.01 -5.41
CA LEU A 188 -59.49 24.45 -5.45
C LEU A 188 -60.65 25.23 -6.09
N ARG A 189 -61.21 26.18 -5.32
CA ARG A 189 -62.19 27.15 -5.83
C ARG A 189 -61.49 28.30 -6.54
N LEU A 190 -61.80 28.50 -7.81
CA LEU A 190 -61.37 29.64 -8.62
C LEU A 190 -62.58 30.58 -8.82
N ASN A 191 -62.52 31.77 -8.24
CA ASN A 191 -63.61 32.76 -8.26
C ASN A 191 -63.12 34.22 -8.31
N THR A 192 -61.88 34.44 -8.75
CA THR A 192 -61.22 35.76 -8.80
C THR A 192 -60.45 35.92 -10.11
N LYS A 193 -60.36 37.16 -10.62
CA LYS A 193 -59.72 37.44 -11.92
C LYS A 193 -58.26 36.98 -12.03
N THR A 194 -57.57 36.82 -10.91
CA THR A 194 -56.19 36.32 -10.85
C THR A 194 -56.03 35.35 -9.69
N ALA A 195 -55.54 34.15 -9.96
CA ALA A 195 -55.24 33.14 -8.94
C ALA A 195 -53.73 32.82 -8.91
N ALA A 196 -53.16 32.77 -7.69
CA ALA A 196 -51.76 32.43 -7.45
C ALA A 196 -51.67 31.01 -6.85
N LEU A 197 -51.13 30.06 -7.62
CA LEU A 197 -51.08 28.65 -7.25
C LEU A 197 -49.64 28.13 -7.09
N HIS A 198 -49.47 27.13 -6.23
CA HIS A 198 -48.21 26.45 -5.99
C HIS A 198 -48.39 24.93 -6.10
N ALA A 199 -47.49 24.23 -6.80
CA ALA A 199 -47.46 22.77 -6.83
C ALA A 199 -46.07 22.22 -6.50
N TRP A 200 -46.05 21.18 -5.67
CA TRP A 200 -44.88 20.33 -5.47
C TRP A 200 -44.99 19.11 -6.40
N ILE A 201 -44.05 18.98 -7.34
CA ILE A 201 -43.92 17.77 -8.19
C ILE A 201 -42.93 16.79 -7.56
N ARG A 202 -43.20 15.49 -7.74
CA ARG A 202 -42.34 14.36 -7.33
C ARG A 202 -42.01 13.50 -8.54
N ARG A 203 -40.75 13.07 -8.64
CA ARG A 203 -40.27 12.05 -9.59
C ARG A 203 -40.99 10.72 -9.39
N ALA A 204 -41.19 9.96 -10.47
CA ALA A 204 -41.60 8.55 -10.41
C ALA A 204 -40.44 7.62 -10.04
N ALA A 205 -39.21 7.99 -10.43
CA ALA A 205 -37.99 7.31 -10.03
C ALA A 205 -37.47 7.78 -8.67
N SER A 206 -36.66 6.91 -8.05
CA SER A 206 -35.78 7.18 -6.92
C SER A 206 -34.34 6.85 -7.34
N LYS A 207 -33.39 7.12 -6.45
CA LYS A 207 -32.00 6.69 -6.65
C LYS A 207 -31.45 6.07 -5.38
N VAL A 208 -30.58 5.08 -5.54
CA VAL A 208 -29.83 4.38 -4.50
C VAL A 208 -28.34 4.56 -4.76
N THR A 209 -27.54 4.46 -3.72
CA THR A 209 -26.18 4.97 -3.73
C THR A 209 -25.34 4.23 -2.68
N VAL A 210 -24.16 3.68 -3.02
CA VAL A 210 -23.44 2.75 -2.11
C VAL A 210 -21.99 3.15 -1.82
N ALA A 211 -21.61 3.23 -0.53
CA ALA A 211 -20.22 3.39 -0.06
C ALA A 211 -19.84 2.31 0.94
N TYR A 212 -18.60 2.38 1.44
CA TYR A 212 -17.94 1.31 2.17
C TYR A 212 -17.08 1.87 3.30
N ASP A 213 -17.10 1.17 4.45
CA ASP A 213 -16.34 1.52 5.65
C ASP A 213 -15.70 0.27 6.25
N GLY A 214 -14.38 0.14 6.06
CA GLY A 214 -13.53 -0.94 6.58
C GLY A 214 -12.84 -0.63 7.89
N SER A 215 -13.19 0.45 8.61
CA SER A 215 -12.48 0.87 9.83
C SER A 215 -12.58 -0.17 10.97
N ALA A 216 -13.58 -1.05 10.91
CA ALA A 216 -13.80 -2.15 11.85
C ALA A 216 -13.14 -3.48 11.42
N LEU A 217 -12.43 -3.53 10.28
CA LEU A 217 -11.72 -4.74 9.82
C LEU A 217 -10.64 -5.19 10.80
N GLU A 218 -10.37 -6.49 10.89
CA GLU A 218 -9.16 -6.99 11.54
C GLU A 218 -7.92 -6.70 10.70
N GLU A 219 -6.77 -6.67 11.36
CA GLU A 219 -5.47 -6.60 10.68
C GLU A 219 -5.28 -7.81 9.76
N GLY A 220 -4.66 -7.60 8.59
CA GLY A 220 -4.44 -8.63 7.58
C GLY A 220 -5.64 -8.99 6.69
N VAL A 221 -6.77 -8.28 6.79
CA VAL A 221 -7.95 -8.46 5.91
C VAL A 221 -7.92 -7.44 4.76
N PHE A 222 -8.29 -7.89 3.56
CA PHE A 222 -8.35 -7.10 2.32
C PHE A 222 -9.64 -7.40 1.57
N ILE A 223 -10.32 -6.35 1.09
CA ILE A 223 -11.51 -6.46 0.24
C ILE A 223 -11.25 -5.76 -1.09
N TYR A 224 -11.39 -6.51 -2.18
CA TYR A 224 -11.20 -6.01 -3.54
C TYR A 224 -12.57 -5.86 -4.21
N LEU A 225 -13.16 -4.67 -4.12
CA LEU A 225 -14.49 -4.42 -4.69
C LEU A 225 -14.43 -4.55 -6.21
N LYS A 226 -15.31 -5.38 -6.79
CA LYS A 226 -15.43 -5.56 -8.25
C LYS A 226 -16.55 -4.72 -8.82
N SER A 227 -17.72 -4.80 -8.20
CA SER A 227 -18.91 -4.10 -8.70
C SER A 227 -19.99 -3.98 -7.65
N VAL A 228 -20.88 -3.01 -7.83
CA VAL A 228 -22.17 -2.94 -7.15
C VAL A 228 -23.28 -2.74 -8.17
N ALA A 229 -24.43 -3.40 -7.97
CA ALA A 229 -25.60 -3.29 -8.83
C ALA A 229 -26.88 -3.16 -8.01
N ILE A 230 -27.89 -2.49 -8.58
CA ILE A 230 -29.27 -2.63 -8.12
C ILE A 230 -29.95 -3.77 -8.88
N LYS A 231 -30.78 -4.53 -8.17
CA LYS A 231 -31.39 -5.78 -8.61
C LYS A 231 -32.90 -5.75 -8.42
N ASP A 232 -33.60 -6.52 -9.25
CA ASP A 232 -35.04 -6.71 -9.19
C ASP A 232 -35.78 -5.37 -9.09
N ILE A 233 -35.46 -4.44 -9.99
CA ILE A 233 -36.16 -3.14 -10.09
C ILE A 233 -37.44 -3.30 -10.91
N PRO A 234 -38.52 -2.56 -10.64
CA PRO A 234 -39.72 -2.63 -11.45
C PRO A 234 -39.45 -2.22 -12.90
N SER A 235 -39.84 -3.06 -13.87
CA SER A 235 -39.77 -2.73 -15.29
C SER A 235 -40.77 -1.63 -15.69
N THR A 236 -41.78 -1.41 -14.86
CA THR A 236 -42.78 -0.36 -15.03
C THR A 236 -43.17 0.27 -13.68
N CYS A 237 -43.68 1.50 -13.73
CA CYS A 237 -44.21 2.23 -12.57
C CYS A 237 -45.42 3.07 -12.96
N LYS A 238 -46.39 3.22 -12.07
CA LYS A 238 -47.52 4.14 -12.26
C LYS A 238 -47.12 5.58 -11.96
N LEU A 239 -47.57 6.54 -12.75
CA LEU A 239 -47.19 7.96 -12.64
C LEU A 239 -47.50 8.59 -11.27
N GLY A 240 -48.59 8.17 -10.61
CA GLY A 240 -49.02 8.70 -9.31
C GLY A 240 -49.49 7.68 -8.27
N ASP A 241 -50.00 6.52 -8.68
CA ASP A 241 -50.47 5.48 -7.75
C ASP A 241 -49.33 4.58 -7.26
N LYS A 242 -49.49 3.95 -6.09
CA LYS A 242 -48.49 3.02 -5.51
C LYS A 242 -48.12 1.90 -6.50
N ASN A 243 -46.83 1.56 -6.53
CA ASN A 243 -46.27 0.50 -7.34
C ASN A 243 -45.75 -0.64 -6.44
N THR A 244 -46.37 -1.82 -6.52
CA THR A 244 -46.01 -3.04 -5.76
C THR A 244 -46.00 -4.21 -6.73
N PRO A 245 -44.83 -4.60 -7.27
CA PRO A 245 -44.71 -5.80 -8.08
C PRO A 245 -44.98 -7.09 -7.30
N ASP A 246 -45.74 -7.99 -7.91
CA ASP A 246 -46.21 -9.26 -7.32
C ASP A 246 -45.76 -10.51 -8.08
N GLU A 247 -44.94 -10.35 -9.13
CA GLU A 247 -44.43 -11.44 -9.96
C GLU A 247 -43.12 -11.09 -10.68
N LYS A 248 -42.28 -12.10 -10.89
CA LYS A 248 -40.92 -11.94 -11.45
C LYS A 248 -40.85 -11.28 -12.84
N ARG A 249 -41.92 -11.38 -13.66
CA ARG A 249 -41.96 -10.76 -15.00
C ARG A 249 -42.19 -9.24 -14.99
N GLN A 250 -42.52 -8.66 -13.85
CA GLN A 250 -42.62 -7.20 -13.66
C GLN A 250 -41.28 -6.58 -13.22
N LEU A 251 -40.20 -7.38 -13.15
CA LEU A 251 -38.91 -6.98 -12.60
C LEU A 251 -37.79 -7.10 -13.65
N ILE A 252 -36.90 -6.11 -13.67
CA ILE A 252 -35.61 -6.16 -14.36
C ILE A 252 -34.58 -6.70 -13.36
N ALA A 253 -34.12 -7.93 -13.60
CA ALA A 253 -33.25 -8.66 -12.65
C ALA A 253 -31.83 -8.07 -12.53
N GLN A 254 -31.40 -7.26 -13.49
CA GLN A 254 -30.13 -6.53 -13.50
C GLN A 254 -30.43 -5.07 -13.85
N GLY A 255 -30.46 -4.18 -12.84
CA GLY A 255 -30.55 -2.74 -13.08
C GLY A 255 -29.19 -2.15 -13.45
N GLU A 256 -28.98 -0.87 -13.17
CA GLU A 256 -27.65 -0.26 -13.30
C GLU A 256 -26.61 -1.02 -12.43
N GLN A 257 -25.38 -1.09 -12.95
CA GLN A 257 -24.21 -1.68 -12.30
C GLN A 257 -22.99 -0.79 -12.51
N ILE A 258 -22.21 -0.61 -11.45
CA ILE A 258 -20.88 0.01 -11.52
C ILE A 258 -19.86 -1.07 -11.37
N VAL A 259 -18.85 -1.04 -12.24
CA VAL A 259 -17.67 -1.88 -12.17
C VAL A 259 -16.50 -1.02 -11.69
N TYR A 260 -15.91 -1.40 -10.57
CA TYR A 260 -14.73 -0.77 -9.99
C TYR A 260 -13.42 -1.39 -10.51
N GLY A 261 -13.45 -2.67 -10.90
CA GLY A 261 -12.32 -3.39 -11.45
C GLY A 261 -12.74 -4.70 -12.12
N THR A 262 -11.94 -5.16 -13.09
CA THR A 262 -12.15 -6.42 -13.83
C THR A 262 -10.86 -7.24 -13.85
N GLY A 263 -11.00 -8.57 -14.00
CA GLY A 263 -9.89 -9.50 -13.90
C GLY A 263 -9.77 -10.13 -12.50
N THR A 264 -8.58 -10.67 -12.21
CA THR A 264 -8.30 -11.52 -11.03
C THR A 264 -6.94 -11.21 -10.37
N ASP A 265 -6.35 -10.05 -10.67
CA ASP A 265 -5.04 -9.63 -10.15
C ASP A 265 -5.23 -8.78 -8.90
N TYR A 266 -5.51 -9.44 -7.77
CA TYR A 266 -5.89 -8.81 -6.51
C TYR A 266 -4.65 -8.41 -5.69
N GLY A 267 -4.16 -7.19 -5.92
CA GLY A 267 -2.99 -6.64 -5.24
C GLY A 267 -3.11 -5.14 -4.93
N GLU A 268 -1.99 -4.54 -4.53
CA GLU A 268 -1.86 -3.13 -4.13
C GLU A 268 -2.42 -2.16 -5.19
N ASN A 269 -2.31 -2.49 -6.48
CA ASN A 269 -2.79 -1.69 -7.63
C ASN A 269 -4.32 -1.71 -7.86
N TRP A 270 -5.10 -2.45 -7.07
CA TRP A 270 -6.56 -2.52 -7.26
C TRP A 270 -7.26 -1.29 -6.68
N HIS A 271 -7.70 -0.35 -7.53
CA HIS A 271 -8.21 0.97 -7.13
C HIS A 271 -9.29 0.96 -6.02
N ALA A 272 -10.23 0.01 -6.04
CA ALA A 272 -11.29 -0.11 -5.04
C ALA A 272 -10.96 -1.20 -4.01
N ARG A 273 -9.76 -1.11 -3.42
CA ARG A 273 -9.25 -1.99 -2.37
C ARG A 273 -9.48 -1.34 -1.02
N ILE A 274 -9.97 -2.12 -0.06
CA ILE A 274 -10.30 -1.67 1.29
C ILE A 274 -9.55 -2.54 2.30
N THR A 275 -8.98 -1.88 3.29
CA THR A 275 -8.16 -2.45 4.36
C THR A 275 -8.42 -1.68 5.66
N LYS A 276 -7.82 -2.07 6.77
CA LYS A 276 -7.93 -1.30 8.02
C LYS A 276 -7.22 0.07 7.94
N GLY A 277 -6.13 0.18 7.18
CA GLY A 277 -5.40 1.43 6.94
C GLY A 277 -6.05 2.34 5.89
N HIS A 278 -6.66 1.76 4.85
CA HIS A 278 -7.47 2.47 3.85
C HIS A 278 -8.94 2.01 3.93
N PRO A 279 -9.69 2.47 4.95
CA PRO A 279 -11.03 1.95 5.24
C PRO A 279 -12.15 2.48 4.35
N VAL A 280 -12.03 3.69 3.77
CA VAL A 280 -13.17 4.35 3.10
C VAL A 280 -13.09 4.28 1.59
N TYR A 281 -14.22 3.93 0.97
CA TYR A 281 -14.42 4.08 -0.47
C TYR A 281 -15.87 4.51 -0.75
N PRO A 282 -16.15 5.36 -1.77
CA PRO A 282 -15.20 6.03 -2.65
C PRO A 282 -14.53 7.26 -2.02
N TYR A 283 -13.32 7.56 -2.49
CA TYR A 283 -12.61 8.84 -2.31
C TYR A 283 -12.32 9.45 -3.71
N PRO A 284 -11.79 10.69 -3.82
CA PRO A 284 -11.60 11.35 -5.10
C PRO A 284 -10.70 10.58 -6.08
N ALA A 285 -11.18 10.38 -7.31
CA ALA A 285 -10.50 9.58 -8.31
C ALA A 285 -9.22 10.28 -8.82
N GLY A 286 -8.07 9.59 -8.69
CA GLY A 286 -6.75 10.12 -9.07
C GLY A 286 -6.02 10.87 -7.96
N GLU A 287 -6.57 10.93 -6.75
CA GLU A 287 -5.85 11.29 -5.52
C GLU A 287 -5.35 10.01 -4.82
N GLU A 288 -4.32 10.13 -3.98
CA GLU A 288 -3.99 9.09 -2.99
C GLU A 288 -4.95 9.21 -1.79
N TYR A 289 -5.18 8.11 -1.05
CA TYR A 289 -6.02 8.14 0.13
C TYR A 289 -5.34 8.91 1.28
N ASP A 290 -5.94 10.02 1.71
CA ASP A 290 -5.49 10.78 2.87
C ASP A 290 -6.34 10.43 4.11
N PRO A 291 -5.77 9.74 5.13
CA PRO A 291 -6.51 9.39 6.35
C PRO A 291 -6.97 10.62 7.15
N THR A 292 -6.36 11.79 6.97
CA THR A 292 -6.82 13.03 7.63
C THR A 292 -8.12 13.57 7.01
N ARG A 293 -8.48 13.11 5.80
CA ARG A 293 -9.67 13.50 5.04
C ARG A 293 -10.80 12.46 5.08
N GLU A 294 -10.70 11.41 5.91
CA GLU A 294 -11.72 10.36 6.02
C GLU A 294 -13.15 10.91 6.18
N ALA A 295 -13.33 11.93 7.03
CA ALA A 295 -14.63 12.58 7.26
C ALA A 295 -15.12 13.40 6.04
N GLU A 296 -14.21 13.97 5.25
CA GLU A 296 -14.52 14.59 3.97
C GLU A 296 -14.97 13.53 2.97
N TYR A 297 -14.27 12.40 2.87
CA TYR A 297 -14.61 11.30 1.96
C TYR A 297 -15.98 10.68 2.29
N LYS A 298 -16.25 10.37 3.56
CA LYS A 298 -17.58 9.90 3.99
C LYS A 298 -18.68 10.91 3.63
N ALA A 299 -18.46 12.22 3.82
CA ALA A 299 -19.43 13.24 3.43
C ALA A 299 -19.54 13.46 1.90
N ALA A 300 -18.45 13.31 1.15
CA ALA A 300 -18.35 13.56 -0.28
C ALA A 300 -18.94 12.43 -1.11
N ALA A 301 -18.67 11.17 -0.71
CA ALA A 301 -19.45 10.01 -1.12
C ALA A 301 -20.94 10.33 -0.93
N HIS A 302 -21.30 10.96 0.19
CA HIS A 302 -22.67 11.33 0.55
C HIS A 302 -23.19 12.69 0.02
N SER A 303 -22.57 13.28 -1.02
CA SER A 303 -22.90 14.61 -1.58
C SER A 303 -23.96 14.63 -2.71
N GLU A 304 -24.62 15.77 -2.98
CA GLU A 304 -25.82 15.85 -3.84
C GLU A 304 -25.68 15.22 -5.24
N LYS A 305 -24.48 15.36 -5.83
CA LYS A 305 -24.09 14.94 -7.18
C LYS A 305 -23.31 13.63 -7.21
N ALA A 306 -22.92 13.13 -6.03
CA ALA A 306 -22.25 11.86 -5.93
C ALA A 306 -23.07 10.80 -6.66
N GLU A 307 -22.31 9.93 -7.32
CA GLU A 307 -22.76 9.01 -8.33
C GLU A 307 -23.96 8.16 -7.81
N ALA A 308 -24.96 7.79 -8.63
CA ALA A 308 -26.16 7.07 -8.20
C ALA A 308 -26.76 6.06 -9.19
N LEU A 309 -27.23 4.92 -8.65
CA LEU A 309 -28.03 3.89 -9.30
C LEU A 309 -29.51 4.30 -9.26
N PHE A 310 -30.19 4.43 -10.37
CA PHE A 310 -31.59 4.86 -10.42
C PHE A 310 -32.56 3.68 -10.60
N PHE A 311 -33.78 3.84 -10.10
CA PHE A 311 -34.81 2.79 -10.13
C PHE A 311 -36.24 3.34 -9.93
N TYR A 312 -37.25 2.53 -10.25
CA TYR A 312 -38.67 2.83 -10.01
C TYR A 312 -39.19 2.31 -8.67
N GLU A 313 -40.27 2.93 -8.16
CA GLU A 313 -40.87 2.58 -6.86
C GLU A 313 -41.25 1.10 -6.71
N ASN A 314 -40.87 0.50 -5.59
CA ASN A 314 -41.21 -0.87 -5.22
C ASN A 314 -41.66 -0.95 -3.75
N MET A 315 -42.97 -1.00 -3.51
CA MET A 315 -43.57 -0.92 -2.18
C MET A 315 -43.95 -2.30 -1.63
N GLN A 316 -43.00 -3.03 -1.04
CA GLN A 316 -43.22 -4.38 -0.49
C GLN A 316 -43.68 -4.39 0.99
N GLY A 317 -43.67 -3.25 1.68
CA GLY A 317 -44.05 -3.11 3.09
C GLY A 317 -43.16 -3.84 4.10
N GLU A 318 -43.52 -3.74 5.38
CA GLU A 318 -42.76 -4.32 6.51
C GLU A 318 -42.58 -5.85 6.39
N GLY A 319 -41.45 -6.38 6.87
CA GLY A 319 -41.08 -7.81 6.80
C GLY A 319 -40.29 -8.30 8.02
N LYS A 320 -39.44 -9.32 7.82
CA LYS A 320 -38.48 -9.81 8.82
C LYS A 320 -37.39 -8.76 9.12
N ASP A 321 -36.65 -8.96 10.21
CA ASP A 321 -35.38 -8.24 10.42
C ASP A 321 -34.38 -8.70 9.34
N LYS A 322 -33.80 -7.77 8.57
CA LYS A 322 -32.82 -8.03 7.50
C LYS A 322 -31.49 -8.57 8.04
N ARG A 323 -31.24 -8.31 9.33
CA ARG A 323 -29.95 -8.60 9.97
C ARG A 323 -29.70 -10.10 10.04
N GLN A 324 -28.47 -10.48 9.74
CA GLN A 324 -28.00 -11.86 9.72
C GLN A 324 -27.55 -12.37 11.09
N ASP A 325 -27.21 -11.48 12.01
CA ASP A 325 -26.90 -11.77 13.42
C ASP A 325 -27.74 -10.79 14.24
N SER A 326 -29.01 -11.15 14.44
CA SER A 326 -30.01 -10.21 14.96
C SER A 326 -30.01 -10.11 16.49
N ASP A 327 -29.46 -11.13 17.18
CA ASP A 327 -29.36 -11.27 18.64
C ASP A 327 -27.93 -11.28 19.23
N ASP A 328 -26.88 -11.15 18.40
CA ASP A 328 -25.44 -11.06 18.77
C ASP A 328 -24.85 -12.39 19.28
N ASP A 329 -25.35 -13.51 18.74
CA ASP A 329 -24.94 -14.90 19.00
C ASP A 329 -23.73 -15.35 18.14
N HIS A 330 -23.37 -14.56 17.13
CA HIS A 330 -22.26 -14.77 16.17
C HIS A 330 -22.45 -15.94 15.19
N LYS A 331 -23.68 -16.42 15.01
CA LYS A 331 -24.08 -17.28 13.88
C LYS A 331 -24.95 -16.48 12.90
N LEU A 332 -25.31 -17.13 11.80
CA LEU A 332 -26.30 -16.60 10.86
C LEU A 332 -27.71 -17.04 11.31
N ASP A 333 -28.65 -16.11 11.35
CA ASP A 333 -30.10 -16.34 11.57
C ASP A 333 -30.75 -17.14 10.42
N ALA A 334 -30.24 -16.96 9.19
CA ALA A 334 -30.79 -17.55 7.96
C ALA A 334 -29.71 -18.17 7.03
N PRO A 335 -28.89 -19.12 7.50
CA PRO A 335 -27.78 -19.67 6.73
C PRO A 335 -28.28 -20.47 5.53
N GLY A 336 -27.84 -20.08 4.33
CA GLY A 336 -28.09 -20.85 3.10
C GLY A 336 -29.38 -20.50 2.34
N ASN A 337 -30.01 -19.36 2.63
CA ASN A 337 -31.19 -18.83 1.93
C ASN A 337 -30.89 -18.27 0.51
N LYS A 338 -30.01 -18.91 -0.26
CA LYS A 338 -29.30 -18.32 -1.41
C LYS A 338 -30.12 -18.32 -2.71
N GLU A 339 -31.00 -19.29 -2.92
CA GLU A 339 -31.72 -19.55 -4.17
C GLU A 339 -33.25 -19.47 -4.05
N GLU A 340 -33.91 -19.32 -5.21
CA GLU A 340 -35.36 -19.15 -5.34
C GLU A 340 -36.11 -20.44 -4.98
N GLY A 341 -36.44 -20.57 -3.70
CA GLY A 341 -37.07 -21.76 -3.11
C GLY A 341 -36.63 -22.01 -1.67
N ASP A 342 -35.50 -21.43 -1.23
CA ASP A 342 -35.00 -21.58 0.12
C ASP A 342 -35.87 -20.84 1.15
N ALA A 343 -35.93 -21.37 2.37
CA ALA A 343 -36.62 -20.71 3.48
C ALA A 343 -35.88 -19.42 3.87
N GLY A 344 -36.59 -18.28 3.88
CA GLY A 344 -35.96 -16.97 4.12
C GLY A 344 -35.30 -16.34 2.89
N TYR A 345 -35.50 -16.87 1.68
CA TYR A 345 -35.01 -16.25 0.45
C TYR A 345 -35.49 -14.80 0.34
N LYS A 346 -34.54 -13.86 0.28
CA LYS A 346 -34.77 -12.40 0.26
C LYS A 346 -35.72 -11.92 1.38
N ASP A 347 -35.57 -12.45 2.60
CA ASP A 347 -36.35 -12.08 3.79
C ASP A 347 -37.87 -12.32 3.66
N ASP A 348 -38.25 -13.32 2.87
CA ASP A 348 -39.63 -13.60 2.42
C ASP A 348 -40.23 -12.49 1.54
N LYS A 349 -39.40 -11.61 0.97
CA LYS A 349 -39.75 -10.52 0.03
C LYS A 349 -39.16 -10.78 -1.37
N PRO A 350 -39.58 -11.85 -2.07
CA PRO A 350 -38.96 -12.28 -3.34
C PRO A 350 -38.98 -11.22 -4.44
N TYR A 351 -39.95 -10.29 -4.42
CA TYR A 351 -40.08 -9.21 -5.42
C TYR A 351 -39.51 -7.86 -4.97
N GLY A 352 -38.88 -7.79 -3.80
CA GLY A 352 -38.20 -6.56 -3.32
C GLY A 352 -36.92 -6.27 -4.08
N SER A 353 -36.70 -4.99 -4.40
CA SER A 353 -35.45 -4.52 -5.00
C SER A 353 -34.31 -4.53 -3.97
N TYR A 354 -33.10 -4.85 -4.40
CA TYR A 354 -31.96 -4.98 -3.49
C TYR A 354 -30.65 -4.54 -4.13
N ILE A 355 -29.65 -4.28 -3.29
CA ILE A 355 -28.27 -4.03 -3.70
C ILE A 355 -27.49 -5.34 -3.66
N GLU A 356 -26.71 -5.63 -4.71
CA GLU A 356 -25.71 -6.70 -4.73
C GLU A 356 -24.31 -6.09 -4.91
N VAL A 357 -23.45 -6.24 -3.90
CA VAL A 357 -22.01 -5.91 -3.98
C VAL A 357 -21.24 -7.21 -4.23
N LYS A 358 -20.35 -7.21 -5.23
CA LYS A 358 -19.41 -8.30 -5.48
C LYS A 358 -17.97 -7.84 -5.25
N ALA A 359 -17.22 -8.63 -4.51
CA ALA A 359 -15.81 -8.40 -4.21
C ALA A 359 -15.03 -9.72 -4.21
N TYR A 360 -13.71 -9.62 -4.10
CA TYR A 360 -12.86 -10.73 -3.67
C TYR A 360 -12.40 -10.47 -2.22
N TYR A 361 -12.56 -11.47 -1.35
CA TYR A 361 -12.06 -11.48 0.02
C TYR A 361 -10.67 -12.11 0.04
N ARG A 362 -9.75 -11.53 0.83
CA ARG A 362 -8.47 -12.14 1.18
C ARG A 362 -8.14 -11.83 2.64
N SER A 363 -7.77 -12.83 3.43
CA SER A 363 -7.24 -12.69 4.77
C SER A 363 -5.93 -13.45 4.90
N ILE A 364 -4.90 -12.74 5.35
CA ILE A 364 -3.60 -13.32 5.76
C ILE A 364 -3.48 -13.42 7.29
N ASN A 365 -4.56 -13.10 8.02
CA ASN A 365 -4.62 -13.20 9.47
C ASN A 365 -4.70 -14.68 9.89
N ALA A 366 -3.90 -15.07 10.89
CA ALA A 366 -3.83 -16.44 11.37
C ALA A 366 -5.17 -16.92 11.98
N ASP A 367 -5.93 -16.03 12.61
CA ASP A 367 -7.17 -16.36 13.32
C ASP A 367 -8.32 -16.73 12.37
N ARG A 368 -8.29 -16.25 11.12
CA ARG A 368 -9.26 -16.58 10.05
C ARG A 368 -8.62 -16.41 8.68
N ILE A 369 -7.77 -17.36 8.32
CA ILE A 369 -7.21 -17.51 6.96
C ILE A 369 -8.35 -17.80 5.99
N GLY A 370 -8.37 -17.14 4.84
CA GLY A 370 -9.28 -17.48 3.76
C GLY A 370 -9.19 -16.49 2.60
N SER A 371 -9.64 -16.93 1.43
CA SER A 371 -9.80 -16.06 0.26
C SER A 371 -10.93 -16.59 -0.62
N GLY A 372 -11.44 -15.76 -1.54
CA GLY A 372 -12.44 -16.18 -2.52
C GLY A 372 -13.36 -15.06 -2.97
N GLU A 373 -14.26 -15.39 -3.90
CA GLU A 373 -15.37 -14.51 -4.27
C GLU A 373 -16.30 -14.32 -3.07
N ILE A 374 -16.73 -13.08 -2.81
CA ILE A 374 -17.69 -12.75 -1.76
C ILE A 374 -18.77 -11.81 -2.32
N THR A 375 -20.03 -12.12 -2.02
CA THR A 375 -21.19 -11.31 -2.45
C THR A 375 -21.99 -10.88 -1.24
N TYR A 376 -22.27 -9.58 -1.13
CA TYR A 376 -23.12 -9.00 -0.07
C TYR A 376 -24.44 -8.55 -0.69
N ARG A 377 -25.57 -8.84 -0.04
CA ARG A 377 -26.90 -8.38 -0.47
C ARG A 377 -27.65 -7.63 0.64
N PHE A 378 -28.26 -6.50 0.27
CA PHE A 378 -29.09 -5.68 1.18
C PHE A 378 -30.43 -5.34 0.53
N MET A 379 -31.52 -5.73 1.20
CA MET A 379 -32.89 -5.49 0.76
C MET A 379 -33.29 -4.02 0.98
N LEU A 380 -33.72 -3.33 -0.08
CA LEU A 380 -33.87 -1.88 -0.08
C LEU A 380 -35.16 -1.41 0.62
N GLY A 381 -35.05 -0.38 1.46
CA GLY A 381 -36.15 0.28 2.16
C GLY A 381 -35.63 1.45 2.98
N LYS A 382 -36.49 2.08 3.79
CA LYS A 382 -36.18 3.31 4.53
C LYS A 382 -35.43 3.07 5.85
N ASP A 383 -35.33 1.82 6.29
CA ASP A 383 -34.53 1.38 7.43
C ASP A 383 -33.63 0.16 7.08
N VAL A 384 -32.70 -0.16 7.99
CA VAL A 384 -31.80 -1.32 7.90
C VAL A 384 -32.37 -2.60 8.55
N LYS A 385 -33.65 -2.60 8.95
CA LYS A 385 -34.23 -3.69 9.76
C LYS A 385 -35.46 -4.31 9.13
N THR A 386 -36.54 -3.58 8.97
CA THR A 386 -37.89 -4.13 8.77
C THR A 386 -38.65 -3.56 7.59
N ASP A 387 -38.26 -2.39 7.05
CA ASP A 387 -38.95 -1.78 5.92
C ASP A 387 -38.40 -2.23 4.56
N TYR A 388 -39.29 -2.55 3.62
CA TYR A 388 -38.99 -2.93 2.24
C TYR A 388 -39.76 -2.03 1.22
N ASP A 389 -40.26 -0.85 1.65
CA ASP A 389 -40.87 0.17 0.77
C ASP A 389 -39.82 1.09 0.13
N ALA A 390 -39.35 0.73 -1.08
CA ALA A 390 -38.48 1.57 -1.90
C ALA A 390 -39.29 2.65 -2.66
N GLU A 391 -39.85 3.62 -1.92
CA GLU A 391 -40.73 4.71 -2.40
C GLU A 391 -40.08 5.67 -3.42
N ARG A 392 -40.87 6.23 -4.36
CA ARG A 392 -40.44 7.25 -5.35
C ARG A 392 -39.94 8.58 -4.74
N ASN A 393 -39.17 9.35 -5.52
CA ASN A 393 -38.63 10.66 -5.14
C ASN A 393 -37.90 10.68 -3.78
N HIS A 394 -37.30 9.55 -3.41
CA HIS A 394 -36.42 9.42 -2.26
C HIS A 394 -34.98 9.33 -2.75
N HIS A 395 -34.07 9.80 -1.90
CA HIS A 395 -32.69 9.39 -2.00
C HIS A 395 -32.45 8.27 -1.01
N TYR A 396 -32.46 7.04 -1.51
CA TYR A 396 -31.86 5.91 -0.83
C TYR A 396 -30.38 5.94 -1.01
N LYS A 397 -29.71 5.44 -0.01
CA LYS A 397 -28.32 5.68 0.16
C LYS A 397 -27.85 4.67 1.22
N LEU A 398 -26.69 4.05 1.04
CA LEU A 398 -26.31 2.85 1.77
C LEU A 398 -24.78 2.76 2.00
N THR A 399 -24.35 2.42 3.21
CA THR A 399 -22.94 2.15 3.52
C THR A 399 -22.78 0.72 4.04
N LEU A 400 -21.97 -0.08 3.36
CA LEU A 400 -21.54 -1.43 3.78
C LEU A 400 -20.39 -1.29 4.79
N LYS A 401 -20.51 -1.90 5.97
CA LYS A 401 -19.55 -1.79 7.07
C LYS A 401 -18.86 -3.12 7.34
N PHE A 402 -17.65 -3.27 6.81
CA PHE A 402 -16.89 -4.50 7.00
C PHE A 402 -16.38 -4.61 8.44
N ASN A 403 -17.05 -5.43 9.24
CA ASN A 403 -16.72 -5.72 10.63
C ASN A 403 -15.81 -6.94 10.73
N ARG A 404 -14.73 -6.81 11.51
CA ARG A 404 -13.72 -7.84 11.78
C ARG A 404 -13.22 -8.54 10.51
N PHE A 405 -13.57 -9.79 10.27
CA PHE A 405 -13.17 -10.56 9.09
C PHE A 405 -14.13 -10.34 7.89
N ALA A 406 -14.47 -9.07 7.67
CA ALA A 406 -15.40 -8.58 6.64
C ALA A 406 -16.80 -9.22 6.67
N ASN A 407 -17.30 -9.58 7.85
CA ASN A 407 -18.73 -9.79 8.04
C ASN A 407 -19.41 -8.42 8.21
N ASP A 408 -20.62 -8.22 7.70
CA ASP A 408 -21.53 -7.14 8.13
C ASP A 408 -22.81 -7.82 8.63
N VAL A 409 -23.36 -7.37 9.76
CA VAL A 409 -24.56 -7.97 10.36
C VAL A 409 -25.84 -7.50 9.68
N ASP A 410 -25.82 -6.38 8.95
CA ASP A 410 -26.99 -5.83 8.25
C ASP A 410 -27.16 -6.38 6.81
N TRP A 411 -26.23 -7.24 6.33
CA TRP A 411 -26.18 -7.72 4.94
C TRP A 411 -26.10 -9.25 4.85
N HIS A 412 -26.86 -9.85 3.92
CA HIS A 412 -26.74 -11.28 3.58
C HIS A 412 -25.40 -11.53 2.89
N ILE A 413 -24.60 -12.47 3.39
CA ILE A 413 -23.24 -12.74 2.88
C ILE A 413 -23.15 -14.11 2.23
N ASP A 414 -22.76 -14.13 0.96
CA ASP A 414 -22.39 -15.34 0.24
C ASP A 414 -20.86 -15.44 0.13
N TYR A 415 -20.28 -16.23 1.04
CA TYR A 415 -18.91 -16.73 1.01
C TYR A 415 -18.94 -18.22 1.36
N THR A 416 -18.12 -19.04 0.71
CA THR A 416 -18.05 -20.49 0.98
C THR A 416 -16.61 -20.95 0.76
N GLU A 417 -16.02 -21.64 1.73
CA GLU A 417 -14.72 -22.30 1.60
C GLU A 417 -14.88 -23.69 0.96
N GLU A 418 -13.83 -24.23 0.34
CA GLU A 418 -13.83 -25.64 -0.09
C GLU A 418 -13.73 -26.57 1.13
N ASP A 419 -14.55 -27.62 1.17
CA ASP A 419 -14.51 -28.66 2.20
C ASP A 419 -14.72 -30.07 1.59
N PRO A 420 -13.74 -30.99 1.68
CA PRO A 420 -12.38 -30.76 2.17
C PRO A 420 -11.61 -29.80 1.25
N GLY A 421 -10.76 -28.95 1.82
CA GLY A 421 -10.06 -27.89 1.10
C GLY A 421 -8.80 -27.42 1.81
N MET A 422 -7.97 -26.65 1.11
CA MET A 422 -6.70 -26.14 1.62
C MET A 422 -6.55 -24.66 1.27
N LEU A 423 -6.31 -23.83 2.28
CA LEU A 423 -6.29 -22.37 2.19
C LEU A 423 -4.92 -21.85 2.60
N ILE A 424 -4.24 -21.19 1.65
CA ILE A 424 -2.88 -20.67 1.84
C ILE A 424 -2.82 -19.19 1.46
N PRO A 425 -2.26 -18.31 2.31
CA PRO A 425 -1.93 -16.94 1.92
C PRO A 425 -1.02 -16.90 0.68
N SER A 426 -1.48 -16.24 -0.37
CA SER A 426 -0.75 -16.13 -1.64
C SER A 426 -1.07 -14.77 -2.29
N PRO A 427 -0.07 -13.90 -2.56
CA PRO A 427 1.33 -14.03 -2.13
C PRO A 427 1.49 -13.94 -0.61
N PHE A 428 2.62 -14.46 -0.10
CA PHE A 428 3.09 -14.22 1.26
C PHE A 428 4.53 -13.69 1.23
N TYR A 429 4.82 -12.68 2.06
CA TYR A 429 6.04 -11.88 1.95
C TYR A 429 7.12 -12.36 2.93
N ILE A 430 8.39 -12.42 2.50
CA ILE A 430 9.55 -12.72 3.36
C ILE A 430 10.60 -11.61 3.29
N SER A 431 11.32 -11.36 4.39
CA SER A 431 12.33 -10.29 4.48
C SER A 431 13.39 -10.38 3.39
N TYR A 432 13.88 -9.21 2.94
CA TYR A 432 15.07 -9.12 2.09
C TYR A 432 16.34 -9.64 2.80
N LEU A 433 16.35 -9.73 4.13
CA LEU A 433 17.51 -10.14 4.94
C LEU A 433 17.76 -11.66 4.88
N TYR A 434 19.03 -12.06 4.91
CA TYR A 434 19.48 -13.46 5.04
C TYR A 434 19.23 -14.05 6.44
N ASN A 435 19.15 -15.39 6.53
CA ASN A 435 18.99 -16.15 7.78
C ASN A 435 17.83 -15.68 8.71
N HIS A 436 16.78 -15.08 8.13
CA HIS A 436 15.56 -14.70 8.84
C HIS A 436 14.43 -15.70 8.56
N THR A 437 13.43 -15.73 9.44
CA THR A 437 12.30 -16.66 9.38
C THR A 437 10.97 -15.94 9.43
N MET A 438 9.99 -16.46 8.71
CA MET A 438 8.58 -16.13 8.86
C MET A 438 7.79 -17.39 9.18
N LEU A 439 6.66 -17.25 9.85
CA LEU A 439 5.64 -18.29 9.95
C LEU A 439 4.55 -17.97 8.94
N MET A 440 4.35 -18.86 7.97
CA MET A 440 3.24 -18.78 7.03
C MET A 440 2.14 -19.72 7.50
N PRO A 441 0.93 -19.20 7.77
CA PRO A 441 -0.17 -20.02 8.27
C PRO A 441 -0.84 -20.77 7.10
N LEU A 442 -1.24 -22.02 7.32
CA LEU A 442 -1.89 -22.90 6.33
C LEU A 442 -3.09 -23.56 7.00
N LYS A 443 -4.32 -23.34 6.49
CA LYS A 443 -5.53 -24.00 6.99
C LYS A 443 -5.93 -25.15 6.06
N ILE A 444 -6.32 -26.28 6.64
CA ILE A 444 -6.89 -27.43 5.94
C ILE A 444 -8.26 -27.71 6.54
N ASN A 445 -9.31 -27.62 5.71
CA ASN A 445 -10.66 -28.09 6.04
C ASN A 445 -10.71 -29.59 5.71
N THR A 446 -11.09 -30.44 6.67
CA THR A 446 -10.95 -31.90 6.50
C THR A 446 -12.25 -32.61 6.14
N ALA A 447 -13.40 -31.95 6.21
CA ALA A 447 -14.73 -32.56 6.21
C ALA A 447 -14.83 -33.78 7.17
N GLY A 448 -14.19 -33.67 8.35
CA GLY A 448 -14.15 -34.75 9.36
C GLY A 448 -13.13 -35.86 9.10
N ARG A 449 -12.27 -35.76 8.08
CA ARG A 449 -11.23 -36.75 7.74
C ARG A 449 -9.95 -36.61 8.57
N GLU A 450 -9.20 -37.71 8.70
CA GLU A 450 -7.85 -37.75 9.26
C GLU A 450 -6.84 -37.13 8.28
N ILE A 451 -5.94 -36.24 8.75
CA ILE A 451 -4.81 -35.77 7.94
C ILE A 451 -3.64 -36.77 8.08
N VAL A 452 -3.51 -37.65 7.08
CA VAL A 452 -2.52 -38.74 7.03
C VAL A 452 -1.10 -38.22 6.83
N SER A 453 -0.93 -37.18 6.01
CA SER A 453 0.36 -36.54 5.77
C SER A 453 0.20 -35.13 5.22
N LEU A 454 1.22 -34.30 5.48
CA LEU A 454 1.41 -32.98 4.87
C LEU A 454 2.88 -32.85 4.44
N GLN A 455 3.11 -32.46 3.17
CA GLN A 455 4.42 -32.18 2.61
C GLN A 455 4.45 -30.78 2.00
N ALA A 456 5.54 -30.05 2.22
CA ALA A 456 5.90 -28.84 1.48
C ALA A 456 7.13 -29.09 0.61
N LYS A 457 7.09 -28.58 -0.62
CA LYS A 457 8.18 -28.67 -1.60
C LYS A 457 8.38 -27.36 -2.34
N ILE A 458 9.61 -26.84 -2.33
CA ILE A 458 10.00 -25.72 -3.19
C ILE A 458 10.08 -26.21 -4.63
N VAL A 459 9.22 -25.68 -5.51
CA VAL A 459 9.16 -26.05 -6.93
C VAL A 459 9.74 -24.98 -7.86
N GLU A 460 9.77 -23.73 -7.42
CA GLU A 460 10.49 -22.62 -8.06
C GLU A 460 11.19 -21.78 -6.98
N ASN A 461 12.42 -21.31 -7.24
CA ASN A 461 13.15 -20.43 -6.31
C ASN A 461 14.08 -19.50 -7.10
N GLY A 462 13.68 -18.25 -7.29
CA GLY A 462 14.41 -17.27 -8.08
C GLY A 462 15.65 -16.72 -7.39
N TRP A 463 16.75 -16.58 -8.13
CA TRP A 463 17.87 -15.71 -7.74
C TRP A 463 17.72 -14.29 -8.32
N ALA A 464 17.00 -14.21 -9.44
CA ALA A 464 16.80 -13.04 -10.30
C ALA A 464 15.67 -12.12 -9.80
N PRO A 465 15.58 -10.88 -10.29
CA PRO A 465 14.53 -9.94 -9.90
C PRO A 465 13.23 -10.20 -10.67
N THR A 466 12.11 -10.23 -9.95
CA THR A 466 10.78 -10.40 -10.52
C THR A 466 10.22 -9.04 -10.96
N GLY A 467 9.63 -8.96 -12.16
CA GLY A 467 9.08 -7.74 -12.76
C GLY A 467 10.09 -6.85 -13.49
N ALA A 468 11.40 -7.02 -13.26
CA ALA A 468 12.44 -6.20 -13.88
C ALA A 468 12.57 -6.40 -15.41
N PRO A 469 12.95 -5.35 -16.17
CA PRO A 469 13.34 -5.49 -17.57
C PRO A 469 14.49 -6.48 -17.78
N LYS A 470 14.37 -7.36 -18.79
CA LYS A 470 15.34 -8.44 -19.09
C LYS A 470 16.74 -7.97 -19.52
N SER A 471 16.97 -6.66 -19.57
CA SER A 471 18.26 -6.02 -19.82
C SER A 471 19.03 -5.66 -18.54
N GLU A 472 18.39 -5.67 -17.37
CA GLU A 472 19.00 -5.23 -16.09
C GLU A 472 19.66 -6.38 -15.31
N TYR A 473 19.39 -7.62 -15.70
CA TYR A 473 19.98 -8.85 -15.15
C TYR A 473 20.26 -9.86 -16.26
N TYR A 474 21.07 -10.89 -15.97
CA TYR A 474 21.39 -11.93 -16.94
C TYR A 474 20.26 -12.97 -17.09
N PHE A 475 19.19 -12.56 -17.77
CA PHE A 475 18.00 -13.39 -18.05
C PHE A 475 18.29 -14.82 -18.55
N PRO A 476 19.32 -15.13 -19.38
CA PRO A 476 19.62 -16.50 -19.79
C PRO A 476 19.94 -17.49 -18.66
N ALA A 477 20.27 -17.00 -17.46
CA ALA A 477 20.51 -17.78 -16.25
C ALA A 477 19.32 -17.81 -15.28
N ASP A 478 18.24 -17.08 -15.54
CA ASP A 478 17.03 -17.13 -14.73
C ASP A 478 16.22 -18.40 -15.06
N ARG A 479 16.28 -19.37 -14.14
CA ARG A 479 15.70 -20.71 -14.30
C ARG A 479 15.21 -21.25 -12.95
N PRO A 480 14.19 -20.63 -12.32
CA PRO A 480 13.84 -20.90 -10.93
C PRO A 480 13.36 -22.34 -10.69
N ALA A 481 12.82 -23.02 -11.70
CA ALA A 481 12.40 -24.43 -11.64
C ALA A 481 13.56 -25.44 -11.90
N GLU A 482 14.49 -25.14 -12.81
CA GLU A 482 15.64 -26.02 -13.09
C GLU A 482 16.73 -25.92 -12.01
N LYS A 483 16.90 -24.72 -11.45
CA LYS A 483 18.01 -24.37 -10.54
C LYS A 483 17.53 -23.73 -9.22
N PRO A 484 16.55 -24.29 -8.50
CA PRO A 484 16.04 -23.70 -7.25
C PRO A 484 17.10 -23.62 -6.14
N PHE A 485 18.17 -24.42 -6.23
CA PHE A 485 19.35 -24.33 -5.36
C PHE A 485 20.15 -23.03 -5.49
N ASN A 486 19.92 -22.20 -6.51
CA ASN A 486 20.52 -20.86 -6.64
C ASN A 486 19.65 -19.75 -6.02
N GLY A 487 18.38 -20.02 -5.70
CA GLY A 487 17.43 -19.05 -5.14
C GLY A 487 17.51 -18.85 -3.62
N PHE A 488 16.67 -17.94 -3.12
CA PHE A 488 16.74 -17.40 -1.75
C PHE A 488 16.09 -18.26 -0.66
N LEU A 489 15.03 -18.99 -0.99
CA LEU A 489 14.14 -19.62 -0.01
C LEU A 489 14.68 -20.97 0.49
N SER A 490 14.33 -21.33 1.73
CA SER A 490 14.44 -22.69 2.27
C SER A 490 13.30 -23.02 3.25
N LEU A 491 12.97 -24.31 3.36
CA LEU A 491 12.03 -24.85 4.37
C LEU A 491 12.68 -25.16 5.73
N ARG A 492 13.99 -24.88 5.89
CA ARG A 492 14.79 -25.25 7.07
C ARG A 492 15.78 -24.14 7.46
N GLN A 493 15.94 -23.92 8.76
CA GLN A 493 16.79 -22.88 9.34
C GLN A 493 18.28 -23.10 9.02
N THR A 494 19.01 -22.00 8.77
CA THR A 494 20.47 -21.97 8.68
C THR A 494 21.00 -20.75 9.43
N MET A 495 22.09 -20.94 10.16
CA MET A 495 22.82 -19.85 10.84
C MET A 495 24.12 -19.48 10.12
N LEU A 496 24.50 -20.21 9.06
CA LEU A 496 25.69 -19.88 8.26
C LEU A 496 25.49 -18.56 7.53
N THR A 497 26.37 -17.58 7.75
CA THR A 497 26.40 -16.33 6.97
C THR A 497 26.98 -16.57 5.56
N VAL A 498 27.88 -17.56 5.41
CA VAL A 498 28.46 -17.99 4.13
C VAL A 498 28.43 -19.52 4.05
N ILE A 499 28.10 -20.10 2.89
CA ILE A 499 28.28 -21.55 2.64
C ILE A 499 29.73 -21.79 2.20
N PRO A 500 30.50 -22.69 2.86
CA PRO A 500 31.90 -22.94 2.50
C PRO A 500 32.11 -23.34 1.04
N SER A 501 33.12 -22.75 0.40
CA SER A 501 33.65 -23.22 -0.89
C SER A 501 34.26 -24.63 -0.73
N PRO A 502 34.14 -25.52 -1.73
CA PRO A 502 35.03 -26.68 -1.81
C PRO A 502 36.47 -26.20 -2.09
N GLY A 503 37.45 -26.80 -1.42
CA GLY A 503 38.88 -26.49 -1.61
C GLY A 503 39.46 -27.10 -2.90
N GLY A 504 40.65 -26.62 -3.29
CA GLY A 504 41.33 -26.97 -4.54
C GLY A 504 40.75 -26.19 -5.72
N ASN A 505 41.22 -24.95 -5.91
CA ASN A 505 40.63 -23.84 -6.68
C ASN A 505 39.59 -24.26 -7.75
N PRO A 506 38.31 -24.43 -7.36
CA PRO A 506 37.34 -25.18 -8.14
C PRO A 506 36.82 -24.40 -9.35
N ASN A 507 36.56 -25.10 -10.46
CA ASN A 507 35.91 -24.50 -11.62
C ASN A 507 34.43 -24.18 -11.36
N LYS A 508 33.84 -23.33 -12.21
CA LYS A 508 32.47 -22.82 -12.02
C LYS A 508 31.38 -23.92 -11.99
N PRO A 509 31.39 -24.93 -12.89
CA PRO A 509 30.53 -26.12 -12.76
C PRO A 509 30.66 -26.88 -11.43
N THR A 510 31.89 -27.06 -10.90
CA THR A 510 32.12 -27.69 -9.59
C THR A 510 31.53 -26.86 -8.45
N LEU A 511 31.67 -25.53 -8.50
CA LEU A 511 31.06 -24.61 -7.54
C LEU A 511 29.52 -24.66 -7.56
N GLU A 512 28.90 -24.70 -8.74
CA GLU A 512 27.44 -24.86 -8.85
C GLU A 512 26.98 -26.21 -8.30
N THR A 513 27.72 -27.29 -8.61
CA THR A 513 27.44 -28.64 -8.11
C THR A 513 27.55 -28.70 -6.58
N ALA A 514 28.52 -28.00 -5.98
CA ALA A 514 28.64 -27.91 -4.52
C ALA A 514 27.45 -27.16 -3.88
N ASN A 515 26.99 -26.06 -4.45
CA ASN A 515 25.78 -25.35 -3.97
C ASN A 515 24.53 -26.24 -4.09
N LYS A 516 24.37 -26.94 -5.22
CA LYS A 516 23.29 -27.91 -5.43
C LYS A 516 23.33 -29.03 -4.37
N ASN A 517 24.47 -29.68 -4.20
CA ASN A 517 24.63 -30.77 -3.22
C ASN A 517 24.35 -30.29 -1.79
N TYR A 518 24.81 -29.10 -1.40
CA TYR A 518 24.47 -28.52 -0.10
C TYR A 518 22.96 -28.34 0.07
N TYR A 519 22.27 -27.80 -0.94
CA TYR A 519 20.83 -27.54 -0.92
C TYR A 519 20.00 -28.83 -0.88
N GLU A 520 20.42 -29.87 -1.60
CA GLU A 520 19.73 -31.16 -1.65
C GLU A 520 20.02 -32.04 -0.42
N SER A 521 21.29 -32.22 -0.04
CA SER A 521 21.67 -33.06 1.11
C SER A 521 21.35 -32.46 2.49
N ASN A 522 21.00 -31.17 2.56
CA ASN A 522 20.41 -30.56 3.76
C ASN A 522 18.88 -30.36 3.61
N TYR A 523 18.24 -31.07 2.67
CA TYR A 523 16.79 -31.07 2.41
C TYR A 523 16.15 -29.66 2.39
N ARG A 524 16.87 -28.66 1.88
CA ARG A 524 16.48 -27.23 1.96
C ARG A 524 15.20 -26.90 1.21
N HIS A 525 14.75 -27.82 0.36
CA HIS A 525 13.63 -27.73 -0.56
C HIS A 525 12.44 -28.64 -0.23
N LEU A 526 12.54 -29.51 0.79
CA LEU A 526 11.56 -30.55 1.07
C LEU A 526 11.37 -30.73 2.58
N ARG A 527 10.13 -30.72 3.05
CA ARG A 527 9.79 -30.96 4.45
C ARG A 527 8.45 -31.69 4.59
N ASN A 528 8.41 -32.66 5.50
CA ASN A 528 7.21 -33.42 5.87
C ASN A 528 6.82 -33.03 7.30
N TYR A 529 5.55 -32.76 7.54
CA TYR A 529 5.05 -32.24 8.82
C TYR A 529 4.24 -33.31 9.53
N LEU A 530 4.43 -33.39 10.85
CA LEU A 530 3.53 -34.12 11.75
C LEU A 530 2.18 -33.40 11.75
N THR A 531 1.10 -34.17 11.75
CA THR A 531 -0.29 -33.69 11.67
C THR A 531 -1.00 -33.69 13.03
N THR A 532 -0.27 -34.00 14.11
CA THR A 532 -0.76 -33.96 15.49
C THR A 532 -0.65 -32.56 16.09
N GLU A 533 -1.62 -32.20 16.92
CA GLU A 533 -1.69 -30.93 17.64
C GLU A 533 -0.45 -30.67 18.54
N GLY A 534 0.05 -29.43 18.55
CA GLY A 534 1.19 -29.00 19.36
C GLY A 534 2.32 -28.33 18.57
N SER A 535 3.50 -28.23 19.19
CA SER A 535 4.72 -27.64 18.60
C SER A 535 5.77 -28.71 18.32
N HIS A 536 6.37 -28.67 17.14
CA HIS A 536 7.26 -29.72 16.63
C HIS A 536 8.59 -29.13 16.14
N ASP A 537 9.71 -29.74 16.54
CA ASP A 537 11.07 -29.47 16.01
C ASP A 537 11.64 -30.66 15.22
N ILE A 538 10.79 -31.65 14.92
CA ILE A 538 11.12 -32.84 14.13
C ILE A 538 10.12 -33.01 12.99
N ASP A 539 10.56 -33.63 11.90
CA ASP A 539 9.73 -33.87 10.73
C ASP A 539 8.97 -35.19 10.84
N ALA A 540 7.88 -35.32 10.09
CA ALA A 540 7.28 -36.62 9.83
C ALA A 540 8.23 -37.50 8.99
N PRO A 541 8.21 -38.83 9.16
CA PRO A 541 8.90 -39.76 8.26
C PRO A 541 8.48 -39.56 6.80
N ASP A 542 9.41 -39.73 5.87
CA ASP A 542 9.11 -39.72 4.44
C ASP A 542 8.21 -40.91 4.05
N PRO A 543 7.05 -40.68 3.40
CA PRO A 543 6.11 -41.76 3.08
C PRO A 543 6.65 -42.85 2.13
N ALA A 544 7.73 -42.60 1.39
CA ALA A 544 8.33 -43.56 0.47
C ALA A 544 9.58 -44.25 1.04
N GLN A 545 10.33 -43.58 1.92
CA GLN A 545 11.58 -44.11 2.51
C GLN A 545 11.43 -44.58 3.96
N ASN A 546 10.36 -44.18 4.66
CA ASN A 546 10.13 -44.39 6.09
C ASN A 546 11.30 -43.87 6.98
N THR A 547 11.89 -42.74 6.59
CA THR A 547 13.01 -42.08 7.27
C THR A 547 12.68 -40.63 7.56
N VAL A 548 13.10 -40.13 8.72
CA VAL A 548 13.01 -38.68 9.03
C VAL A 548 14.13 -37.98 8.27
N LEU A 549 13.77 -37.04 7.38
CA LEU A 549 14.72 -36.31 6.53
C LEU A 549 15.39 -35.13 7.26
N GLY A 550 14.71 -34.58 8.26
CA GLY A 550 15.17 -33.47 9.08
C GLY A 550 15.83 -33.88 10.39
N LYS A 551 16.22 -32.86 11.15
CA LYS A 551 16.76 -32.98 12.51
C LYS A 551 16.23 -31.85 13.41
N GLU A 552 16.34 -32.04 14.72
CA GLU A 552 16.10 -30.99 15.71
C GLU A 552 16.97 -29.74 15.40
N GLY A 553 16.35 -28.55 15.44
CA GLY A 553 17.00 -27.30 15.07
C GLY A 553 16.98 -26.96 13.58
N ASP A 554 16.35 -27.79 12.73
CA ASP A 554 15.93 -27.34 11.38
C ASP A 554 14.78 -26.34 11.44
N GLY A 555 14.13 -26.17 12.60
CA GLY A 555 13.23 -25.05 12.91
C GLY A 555 11.79 -25.47 13.18
N LYS A 556 11.15 -24.81 14.17
CA LYS A 556 9.86 -25.25 14.72
C LYS A 556 8.64 -24.86 13.88
N TYR A 557 7.65 -25.74 13.87
CA TYR A 557 6.29 -25.49 13.39
C TYR A 557 5.27 -25.78 14.48
N TRP A 558 4.04 -25.32 14.29
CA TRP A 558 2.91 -25.55 15.19
C TRP A 558 1.71 -26.07 14.41
N VAL A 559 0.87 -26.88 15.07
CA VAL A 559 -0.38 -27.44 14.54
C VAL A 559 -1.48 -27.26 15.58
N GLU A 560 -2.59 -26.66 15.16
CA GLU A 560 -3.78 -26.41 15.98
C GLU A 560 -4.97 -27.10 15.29
N ILE A 561 -5.83 -27.79 16.04
CA ILE A 561 -6.92 -28.63 15.47
C ILE A 561 -8.28 -28.17 16.00
N ASP A 562 -9.03 -27.47 15.16
CA ASP A 562 -10.42 -27.15 15.44
C ASP A 562 -11.31 -28.37 15.13
N ARG A 563 -11.92 -28.90 16.20
CA ARG A 563 -12.75 -30.10 16.17
C ARG A 563 -14.22 -29.78 15.89
N GLU A 564 -14.65 -28.54 16.13
CA GLU A 564 -16.00 -28.06 15.86
C GLU A 564 -16.13 -27.63 14.39
N SER A 565 -15.14 -26.90 13.86
CA SER A 565 -15.08 -26.52 12.43
C SER A 565 -14.51 -27.61 11.51
N HIS A 566 -14.09 -28.76 12.05
CA HIS A 566 -13.37 -29.82 11.35
C HIS A 566 -12.18 -29.32 10.49
N SER A 567 -11.33 -28.46 11.07
CA SER A 567 -10.17 -27.88 10.38
C SER A 567 -8.87 -28.03 11.18
N SER A 568 -7.74 -27.79 10.52
CA SER A 568 -6.43 -27.75 11.19
C SER A 568 -5.54 -26.68 10.59
N THR A 569 -4.91 -25.88 11.45
CA THR A 569 -4.04 -24.76 11.08
C THR A 569 -2.59 -25.11 11.39
N PHE A 570 -1.72 -25.00 10.39
CA PHE A 570 -0.29 -25.26 10.47
C PHE A 570 0.47 -23.93 10.36
N GLN A 571 1.27 -23.59 11.37
CA GLN A 571 2.17 -22.44 11.34
C GLN A 571 3.53 -22.89 10.78
N ILE A 572 3.71 -22.72 9.47
CA ILE A 572 4.83 -23.32 8.73
C ILE A 572 6.01 -22.35 8.63
N PRO A 573 7.20 -22.70 9.15
CA PRO A 573 8.35 -21.83 9.08
C PRO A 573 8.99 -21.85 7.70
N LEU A 574 9.26 -20.65 7.17
CA LEU A 574 9.96 -20.43 5.91
C LEU A 574 11.14 -19.50 6.15
N TYR A 575 12.27 -19.78 5.51
CA TYR A 575 13.57 -19.17 5.82
C TYR A 575 14.24 -18.56 4.59
N THR A 576 14.90 -17.42 4.77
CA THR A 576 15.92 -16.97 3.83
C THR A 576 17.25 -17.68 4.08
N ARG A 577 17.98 -17.96 3.01
CA ARG A 577 19.30 -18.61 3.07
C ARG A 577 20.40 -17.62 3.45
N ALA A 578 21.62 -18.16 3.59
CA ALA A 578 22.86 -17.45 3.92
C ALA A 578 23.10 -16.15 3.13
N LYS A 579 23.77 -15.16 3.76
CA LYS A 579 24.12 -13.85 3.17
C LYS A 579 24.82 -14.03 1.83
N GLN A 580 25.76 -14.96 1.78
CA GLN A 580 26.33 -15.47 0.53
C GLN A 580 26.09 -16.97 0.51
N LEU A 581 25.79 -17.54 -0.65
CA LEU A 581 25.83 -18.99 -0.84
C LEU A 581 27.31 -19.39 -0.87
N ILE A 582 27.87 -19.76 -2.02
CA ILE A 582 29.32 -19.90 -2.16
C ILE A 582 29.86 -18.59 -2.73
N ILE A 583 30.82 -17.93 -2.08
CA ILE A 583 31.33 -16.60 -2.49
C ILE A 583 31.69 -16.58 -3.99
N LYS A 584 32.40 -17.60 -4.46
CA LYS A 584 32.82 -17.78 -5.86
C LYS A 584 31.67 -18.04 -6.86
N THR A 585 30.39 -18.08 -6.47
CA THR A 585 29.22 -18.06 -7.39
C THR A 585 28.44 -16.75 -7.34
N GLY A 586 28.63 -15.91 -6.32
CA GLY A 586 27.92 -14.63 -6.16
C GLY A 586 26.43 -14.73 -5.81
N PHE A 587 25.85 -15.95 -5.71
CA PHE A 587 24.46 -16.13 -5.28
C PHE A 587 24.29 -15.78 -3.79
N THR A 588 23.12 -15.24 -3.43
CA THR A 588 22.81 -14.72 -2.09
C THR A 588 21.35 -14.98 -1.70
N GLY A 589 21.14 -15.38 -0.43
CA GLY A 589 19.81 -15.47 0.19
C GLY A 589 19.21 -14.11 0.58
N ASN A 590 20.03 -13.07 0.68
CA ASN A 590 19.57 -11.69 0.81
C ASN A 590 19.14 -11.17 -0.57
N ASN A 591 18.10 -10.36 -0.68
CA ASN A 591 17.78 -9.71 -1.96
C ASN A 591 18.85 -8.64 -2.28
N PRO A 592 19.57 -8.71 -3.43
CA PRO A 592 20.54 -7.68 -3.80
C PRO A 592 19.91 -6.46 -4.48
N TYR A 593 18.65 -6.56 -4.92
CA TYR A 593 17.96 -5.51 -5.69
C TYR A 593 17.22 -4.53 -4.76
N GLU A 594 17.51 -3.24 -4.89
CA GLU A 594 16.82 -2.16 -4.15
C GLU A 594 15.40 -1.88 -4.68
N ALA A 595 15.14 -2.24 -5.95
CA ALA A 595 13.90 -1.90 -6.65
C ALA A 595 12.97 -3.07 -6.98
N TYR A 596 13.44 -4.32 -6.86
CA TYR A 596 12.68 -5.48 -7.34
C TYR A 596 12.61 -6.58 -6.30
N PRO A 597 11.43 -7.21 -6.11
CA PRO A 597 11.31 -8.41 -5.30
C PRO A 597 11.94 -9.61 -6.02
N ARG A 598 12.02 -10.75 -5.32
CA ARG A 598 12.30 -12.06 -5.92
C ARG A 598 11.21 -13.04 -5.54
N THR A 599 10.85 -13.97 -6.42
CA THR A 599 9.77 -14.93 -6.16
C THR A 599 10.25 -16.38 -6.06
N ALA A 600 9.55 -17.14 -5.23
CA ALA A 600 9.64 -18.58 -5.10
C ALA A 600 8.23 -19.17 -5.03
N LYS A 601 8.07 -20.47 -5.31
CA LYS A 601 6.80 -21.18 -5.18
C LYS A 601 6.97 -22.42 -4.33
N VAL A 602 6.11 -22.56 -3.32
CA VAL A 602 6.07 -23.71 -2.42
C VAL A 602 4.78 -24.47 -2.68
N GLN A 603 4.91 -25.69 -3.19
CA GLN A 603 3.81 -26.62 -3.36
C GLN A 603 3.54 -27.34 -2.05
N PHE A 604 2.28 -27.33 -1.62
CA PHE A 604 1.79 -28.11 -0.49
C PHE A 604 0.96 -29.28 -1.02
N VAL A 605 1.13 -30.44 -0.40
CA VAL A 605 0.36 -31.65 -0.68
C VAL A 605 -0.07 -32.24 0.65
N ALA A 606 -1.37 -32.33 0.88
CA ALA A 606 -1.97 -32.96 2.05
C ALA A 606 -2.76 -34.20 1.61
N ARG A 607 -2.75 -35.25 2.43
CA ARG A 607 -3.60 -36.43 2.21
C ARG A 607 -4.56 -36.62 3.37
N LEU A 608 -5.84 -36.69 3.02
CA LEU A 608 -6.95 -36.91 3.94
C LEU A 608 -7.49 -38.32 3.79
N ARG A 609 -7.96 -38.94 4.88
CA ARG A 609 -8.59 -40.27 4.87
C ARG A 609 -9.88 -40.29 5.70
N ASP A 610 -10.93 -40.91 5.17
CA ASP A 610 -12.18 -41.16 5.91
C ASP A 610 -12.15 -42.47 6.73
N ALA A 611 -13.22 -42.74 7.48
CA ALA A 611 -13.33 -43.90 8.38
C ALA A 611 -13.36 -45.24 7.61
N GLU A 612 -13.84 -45.22 6.37
CA GLU A 612 -13.88 -46.33 5.43
C GLU A 612 -12.51 -46.61 4.78
N GLY A 613 -11.57 -45.66 4.89
CA GLY A 613 -10.19 -45.78 4.43
C GLY A 613 -9.92 -45.27 3.02
N ALA A 614 -10.84 -44.53 2.41
CA ALA A 614 -10.61 -43.88 1.13
C ALA A 614 -9.79 -42.59 1.32
N GLU A 615 -8.88 -42.30 0.39
CA GLU A 615 -7.96 -41.16 0.47
C GLU A 615 -8.26 -40.07 -0.57
N VAL A 616 -8.11 -38.81 -0.17
CA VAL A 616 -8.20 -37.61 -1.00
C VAL A 616 -6.88 -36.84 -0.89
N GLU A 617 -6.28 -36.46 -2.03
CA GLU A 617 -5.08 -35.61 -2.07
C GLU A 617 -5.47 -34.15 -2.37
N LEU A 618 -5.20 -33.25 -1.43
CA LEU A 618 -5.34 -31.80 -1.61
C LEU A 618 -3.98 -31.21 -2.00
N LYS A 619 -3.98 -30.23 -2.93
CA LYS A 619 -2.76 -29.71 -3.53
C LYS A 619 -2.91 -28.28 -4.03
N ASP A 620 -2.04 -27.39 -3.54
CA ASP A 620 -2.00 -25.98 -3.93
C ASP A 620 -0.55 -25.42 -3.85
N ILE A 621 -0.31 -24.19 -4.31
CA ILE A 621 1.00 -23.56 -4.46
C ILE A 621 0.99 -22.11 -3.93
N ALA A 622 1.63 -21.88 -2.78
CA ALA A 622 1.89 -20.55 -2.28
C ALA A 622 2.98 -19.83 -3.10
N THR A 623 2.74 -18.58 -3.47
CA THR A 623 3.77 -17.70 -4.03
C THR A 623 4.45 -16.93 -2.91
N ILE A 624 5.75 -17.15 -2.72
CA ILE A 624 6.55 -16.48 -1.71
C ILE A 624 7.32 -15.32 -2.36
N VAL A 625 7.10 -14.11 -1.85
CA VAL A 625 7.70 -12.87 -2.36
C VAL A 625 8.77 -12.40 -1.38
N GLN A 626 10.05 -12.50 -1.75
CA GLN A 626 11.10 -11.78 -1.05
C GLN A 626 11.04 -10.30 -1.45
N VAL A 627 10.79 -9.42 -0.49
CA VAL A 627 10.65 -7.98 -0.71
C VAL A 627 11.93 -7.33 -1.28
N PRO A 628 11.83 -6.15 -1.94
CA PRO A 628 12.99 -5.34 -2.32
C PRO A 628 13.88 -5.00 -1.12
N ARG A 629 15.16 -4.72 -1.38
CA ARG A 629 16.11 -4.33 -0.34
C ARG A 629 15.89 -2.89 0.11
N ILE A 630 15.12 -2.71 1.19
CA ILE A 630 14.92 -1.41 1.82
C ILE A 630 16.24 -0.89 2.41
N VAL A 631 16.75 0.22 1.85
CA VAL A 631 18.01 0.87 2.23
C VAL A 631 17.85 2.27 2.84
N ASN A 632 16.64 2.84 2.78
CA ASN A 632 16.38 4.25 3.12
C ASN A 632 15.27 4.36 4.19
N PRO A 633 15.60 4.76 5.44
CA PRO A 633 16.95 4.86 6.01
C PRO A 633 17.53 3.46 6.27
N LYS A 634 18.81 3.39 6.68
CA LYS A 634 19.43 2.19 7.27
C LYS A 634 20.11 2.46 8.61
N GLY A 635 20.51 3.71 8.85
CA GLY A 635 20.92 4.17 10.17
C GLY A 635 20.83 5.68 10.30
N ILE A 636 20.90 6.14 11.55
CA ILE A 636 20.92 7.56 11.92
C ILE A 636 22.07 7.78 12.89
N TRP A 637 22.88 8.81 12.63
CA TRP A 637 23.92 9.26 13.56
C TRP A 637 23.61 10.66 14.13
N ARG A 638 24.02 10.86 15.39
CA ARG A 638 23.96 12.13 16.11
C ARG A 638 25.28 12.43 16.80
N LYS A 639 25.63 13.72 16.88
CA LYS A 639 26.66 14.20 17.82
C LYS A 639 26.25 13.88 19.26
N HIS A 640 27.24 13.81 20.14
CA HIS A 640 27.04 13.39 21.53
C HIS A 640 26.04 14.29 22.29
N ASP A 641 26.02 15.59 21.96
CA ASP A 641 25.17 16.65 22.52
C ASP A 641 23.84 16.85 21.77
N SER A 642 23.60 16.12 20.67
CA SER A 642 22.51 16.40 19.73
C SER A 642 21.29 15.52 19.99
N THR A 643 20.25 16.11 20.60
CA THR A 643 18.96 15.47 20.88
C THR A 643 17.94 15.60 19.75
N THR A 644 18.34 16.14 18.59
CA THR A 644 17.46 16.38 17.44
C THR A 644 16.78 15.07 16.98
N PRO A 645 15.43 14.98 16.99
CA PRO A 645 14.73 13.78 16.54
C PRO A 645 14.99 13.42 15.06
N PHE A 646 14.59 12.22 14.65
CA PHE A 646 14.60 11.81 13.25
C PHE A 646 13.27 11.15 12.88
N HIS A 647 12.64 11.67 11.82
CA HIS A 647 11.42 11.12 11.24
C HIS A 647 11.75 10.01 10.24
N VAL A 648 11.43 8.77 10.64
CA VAL A 648 11.57 7.57 9.82
C VAL A 648 10.31 7.40 8.98
N VAL A 649 10.49 7.36 7.66
CA VAL A 649 9.50 6.82 6.73
C VAL A 649 10.24 5.77 5.90
N LEU A 650 9.86 4.50 5.95
CA LEU A 650 10.53 3.49 5.10
C LEU A 650 10.19 3.73 3.62
N LYS A 651 11.23 3.79 2.79
CA LYS A 651 11.10 4.05 1.35
C LYS A 651 11.84 3.01 0.51
N GLN A 652 11.25 2.67 -0.63
CA GLN A 652 11.83 1.79 -1.66
C GLN A 652 12.15 2.56 -2.94
N LEU A 653 12.87 1.94 -3.87
CA LEU A 653 13.12 2.48 -5.21
C LEU A 653 12.16 1.81 -6.20
N PRO A 654 11.45 2.50 -7.11
CA PRO A 654 10.49 1.84 -8.01
C PRO A 654 11.14 1.09 -9.20
N GLN A 655 12.34 1.50 -9.61
CA GLN A 655 13.11 0.89 -10.71
C GLN A 655 14.60 1.27 -10.58
N GLU A 656 15.53 0.49 -11.14
CA GLU A 656 16.99 0.68 -10.92
C GLU A 656 17.55 2.07 -11.29
N ASN A 657 16.88 2.79 -12.20
CA ASN A 657 17.30 4.10 -12.69
C ASN A 657 16.42 5.26 -12.19
N ALA A 658 15.54 5.02 -11.22
CA ALA A 658 14.67 6.06 -10.67
C ALA A 658 15.50 7.18 -10.01
N THR A 659 15.08 8.44 -10.20
CA THR A 659 15.74 9.60 -9.56
C THR A 659 15.25 9.86 -8.14
N ARG A 660 14.19 9.17 -7.70
CA ARG A 660 13.57 9.28 -6.37
C ARG A 660 13.18 7.93 -5.82
N PHE A 661 13.13 7.87 -4.50
CA PHE A 661 12.48 6.84 -3.72
C PHE A 661 10.97 7.11 -3.61
N GLU A 662 10.21 6.09 -3.24
CA GLU A 662 8.77 6.15 -2.99
C GLU A 662 8.47 5.52 -1.62
N THR A 663 7.46 6.04 -0.92
CA THR A 663 7.04 5.55 0.40
C THR A 663 6.40 4.16 0.26
N PHE A 664 6.73 3.25 1.18
CA PHE A 664 6.32 1.85 1.09
C PHE A 664 5.29 1.46 2.17
N PRO A 665 4.05 1.07 1.80
CA PRO A 665 3.04 0.57 2.74
C PRO A 665 3.25 -0.91 3.10
N SER A 666 2.59 -1.37 4.16
CA SER A 666 2.73 -2.74 4.66
C SER A 666 1.50 -3.62 4.36
N GLU A 667 1.66 -4.63 3.50
CA GLU A 667 0.70 -5.75 3.33
C GLU A 667 0.52 -6.58 4.63
N GLY A 668 -0.29 -6.07 5.55
CA GLY A 668 -0.41 -6.59 6.92
C GLY A 668 0.12 -5.61 7.96
N PRO A 669 -0.19 -5.78 9.26
CA PRO A 669 0.23 -4.87 10.31
C PRO A 669 1.76 -4.82 10.46
N TRP A 670 2.25 -3.69 10.98
CA TRP A 670 3.67 -3.46 11.26
C TRP A 670 3.92 -2.89 12.66
N LYS A 671 5.16 -3.05 13.15
CA LYS A 671 5.63 -2.49 14.42
C LYS A 671 7.12 -2.14 14.41
N ALA A 672 7.53 -1.15 15.20
CA ALA A 672 8.92 -0.72 15.37
C ALA A 672 9.29 -0.65 16.86
N TYR A 673 10.44 -1.24 17.24
CA TYR A 673 10.90 -1.27 18.64
C TYR A 673 12.43 -1.40 18.76
N VAL A 674 13.00 -0.94 19.88
CA VAL A 674 14.44 -1.10 20.17
C VAL A 674 14.73 -2.53 20.60
N VAL A 675 15.46 -3.28 19.75
CA VAL A 675 15.73 -4.71 19.95
C VAL A 675 17.08 -4.98 20.61
N ARG A 676 18.11 -4.16 20.37
CA ARG A 676 19.49 -4.36 20.83
C ARG A 676 20.18 -3.04 21.17
N GLY A 677 21.26 -3.12 21.96
CA GLY A 677 22.04 -1.96 22.41
C GLY A 677 21.48 -1.24 23.63
N ASP A 678 22.09 -0.11 23.97
CA ASP A 678 21.72 0.68 25.15
C ASP A 678 20.38 1.39 24.90
N ARG A 679 19.36 0.96 25.65
CA ARG A 679 18.00 1.53 25.61
C ARG A 679 17.90 2.96 26.15
N SER A 680 18.97 3.51 26.73
CA SER A 680 19.09 4.93 27.08
C SER A 680 19.75 5.77 25.97
N THR A 681 20.11 5.19 24.81
CA THR A 681 20.57 5.97 23.64
C THR A 681 19.42 6.74 22.99
N ILE A 682 18.28 6.07 22.85
CA ILE A 682 17.12 6.53 22.09
C ILE A 682 15.81 6.02 22.70
N HIS A 683 14.74 6.78 22.50
CA HIS A 683 13.37 6.28 22.65
C HIS A 683 12.57 6.48 21.35
N LEU A 684 11.45 5.77 21.25
CA LEU A 684 10.39 6.02 20.25
C LEU A 684 9.17 6.59 21.00
N ALA A 685 8.14 7.04 20.29
CA ALA A 685 6.93 7.59 20.91
C ALA A 685 6.20 6.61 21.88
N GLN A 686 6.46 5.31 21.76
CA GLN A 686 6.07 4.23 22.68
C GLN A 686 7.14 3.12 22.64
N ASP A 687 7.22 2.24 23.65
CA ASP A 687 8.12 1.07 23.67
C ASP A 687 8.02 0.18 22.43
N THR A 688 6.86 0.19 21.76
CA THR A 688 6.65 -0.40 20.44
C THR A 688 5.64 0.44 19.69
N VAL A 689 6.10 1.19 18.68
CA VAL A 689 5.21 1.89 17.74
C VAL A 689 4.58 0.87 16.80
N ARG A 690 3.35 1.10 16.34
CA ARG A 690 2.58 0.19 15.49
C ARG A 690 1.82 0.94 14.41
N GLY A 691 1.55 0.28 13.30
CA GLY A 691 0.59 0.70 12.28
C GLY A 691 -0.10 -0.49 11.61
N SER A 692 -1.22 -0.21 10.97
CA SER A 692 -2.13 -1.22 10.41
C SER A 692 -1.74 -1.69 9.01
N THR A 693 -2.38 -2.76 8.54
CA THR A 693 -2.40 -3.14 7.12
C THR A 693 -2.60 -1.91 6.24
N ASP A 694 -1.81 -1.84 5.17
CA ASP A 694 -1.82 -0.80 4.12
C ASP A 694 -1.27 0.57 4.52
N THR A 695 -0.89 0.77 5.80
CA THR A 695 -0.27 2.03 6.23
C THR A 695 1.24 2.06 5.91
N PRO A 696 1.81 3.25 5.63
CA PRO A 696 3.26 3.47 5.62
C PRO A 696 3.91 3.11 6.96
N ILE A 697 5.16 2.65 6.92
CA ILE A 697 5.99 2.55 8.13
C ILE A 697 6.53 3.95 8.44
N ASP A 698 5.81 4.68 9.30
CA ASP A 698 6.11 6.05 9.74
C ASP A 698 6.25 6.13 11.27
N PHE A 699 7.39 6.61 11.77
CA PHE A 699 7.59 6.88 13.20
C PHE A 699 8.75 7.85 13.48
N ASN A 700 8.86 8.33 14.72
CA ASN A 700 9.96 9.20 15.15
C ASN A 700 10.93 8.49 16.12
N ILE A 701 12.22 8.77 15.95
CA ILE A 701 13.31 8.39 16.87
C ILE A 701 13.75 9.65 17.63
N PHE A 702 13.83 9.56 18.94
CA PHE A 702 14.31 10.62 19.84
C PHE A 702 15.65 10.19 20.45
N PHE A 703 16.58 11.13 20.61
CA PHE A 703 17.96 10.88 21.10
C PHE A 703 18.19 11.59 22.43
N GLU A 704 18.78 10.91 23.42
CA GLU A 704 18.93 11.41 24.79
C GLU A 704 20.22 12.23 25.01
N GLY A 705 21.30 11.88 24.30
CA GLY A 705 22.64 12.41 24.56
C GLY A 705 23.63 11.33 25.03
N CYS A 706 24.92 11.61 24.89
CA CYS A 706 26.01 10.87 25.51
C CYS A 706 27.20 11.78 25.84
N ASP A 707 28.15 11.28 26.62
CA ASP A 707 29.37 12.03 26.94
C ASP A 707 30.28 12.17 25.70
N ALA A 708 31.11 13.21 25.67
CA ALA A 708 31.88 13.61 24.48
C ALA A 708 32.93 12.56 24.04
N ASP A 709 33.42 11.76 24.99
CA ASP A 709 34.33 10.63 24.80
C ASP A 709 33.61 9.27 24.82
N GLU A 710 32.27 9.26 24.81
CA GLU A 710 31.43 8.06 24.68
C GLU A 710 30.99 7.80 23.22
N SER A 711 30.51 6.60 22.95
CA SER A 711 29.64 6.34 21.79
C SER A 711 28.60 5.28 22.11
N LYS A 712 27.35 5.71 22.17
CA LYS A 712 26.19 4.87 22.45
C LYS A 712 25.57 4.34 21.16
N CYS A 713 25.06 3.12 21.21
CA CYS A 713 24.50 2.43 20.05
C CYS A 713 23.21 1.70 20.42
N ALA A 714 22.24 1.74 19.50
CA ALA A 714 21.00 0.98 19.59
C ALA A 714 20.60 0.46 18.20
N VAL A 715 19.82 -0.61 18.15
CA VAL A 715 19.23 -1.15 16.92
C VAL A 715 17.73 -1.20 17.06
N ILE A 716 17.03 -0.54 16.15
CA ILE A 716 15.58 -0.63 16.01
C ILE A 716 15.28 -1.75 15.02
N ARG A 717 14.37 -2.65 15.39
CA ARG A 717 13.78 -3.60 14.46
C ARG A 717 12.40 -3.08 14.06
N VAL A 718 12.19 -2.99 12.75
CA VAL A 718 10.86 -2.90 12.15
C VAL A 718 10.46 -4.31 11.73
N GLU A 719 9.28 -4.74 12.13
CA GLU A 719 8.58 -5.94 11.66
C GLU A 719 7.35 -5.50 10.87
N TYR A 720 7.25 -5.90 9.60
CA TYR A 720 6.23 -5.46 8.64
C TYR A 720 5.74 -6.63 7.78
N HIS A 721 4.73 -6.39 6.94
CA HIS A 721 3.94 -7.40 6.22
C HIS A 721 3.39 -8.51 7.13
N ASN A 722 2.51 -8.14 8.07
CA ASN A 722 2.01 -9.09 9.09
C ASN A 722 3.16 -9.68 9.93
N TYR A 723 4.15 -8.84 10.23
CA TYR A 723 5.38 -9.16 10.95
C TYR A 723 6.29 -10.25 10.32
N SER A 724 6.05 -10.68 9.08
CA SER A 724 6.89 -11.67 8.39
C SER A 724 8.23 -11.11 7.89
N CYS A 725 8.30 -9.80 7.69
CA CYS A 725 9.43 -9.11 7.10
C CYS A 725 10.12 -8.21 8.13
N TYR A 726 11.46 -8.24 8.12
CA TYR A 726 12.31 -7.48 9.05
C TYR A 726 13.13 -6.42 8.31
N HIS A 727 13.24 -5.25 8.93
CA HIS A 727 14.25 -4.25 8.62
C HIS A 727 14.94 -3.83 9.93
N LEU A 728 16.27 -3.66 9.90
CA LEU A 728 17.06 -3.16 11.03
C LEU A 728 17.60 -1.76 10.73
N ILE A 729 17.32 -0.80 11.62
CA ILE A 729 17.85 0.57 11.59
C ILE A 729 18.90 0.72 12.71
N PHE A 730 20.11 1.15 12.36
CA PHE A 730 21.20 1.36 13.30
C PHE A 730 21.22 2.81 13.81
N ALA A 731 20.97 3.00 15.11
CA ALA A 731 21.13 4.29 15.76
C ALA A 731 22.50 4.36 16.45
N ARG A 732 23.19 5.50 16.31
CA ARG A 732 24.43 5.78 17.04
C ARG A 732 24.49 7.24 17.49
N GLN A 733 24.93 7.46 18.71
CA GLN A 733 25.22 8.79 19.25
C GLN A 733 26.69 8.88 19.68
N GLY A 734 27.34 10.00 19.36
CA GLY A 734 28.76 10.25 19.66
C GLY A 734 29.74 9.73 18.60
N SER A 735 30.99 10.22 18.68
CA SER A 735 32.08 9.96 17.71
C SER A 735 33.29 9.22 18.29
N ALA A 736 33.32 8.92 19.59
CA ALA A 736 34.43 8.21 20.21
C ALA A 736 34.73 6.84 19.57
N SER A 737 35.94 6.34 19.81
CA SER A 737 36.37 5.05 19.26
C SER A 737 35.75 3.89 20.03
N ILE A 738 35.45 2.80 19.31
CA ILE A 738 34.65 1.69 19.86
C ILE A 738 35.15 0.34 19.36
N ALA A 739 35.18 -0.65 20.26
CA ALA A 739 35.44 -2.05 19.92
C ALA A 739 34.10 -2.78 19.68
N LEU A 740 33.99 -3.52 18.58
CA LEU A 740 32.78 -4.29 18.23
C LEU A 740 32.72 -5.68 18.87
N VAL A 741 33.87 -6.21 19.33
CA VAL A 741 33.98 -7.53 19.99
C VAL A 741 34.78 -7.44 21.30
N PRO A 742 34.60 -8.39 22.25
CA PRO A 742 35.31 -8.39 23.53
C PRO A 742 36.83 -8.41 23.38
N GLY A 743 37.51 -7.38 23.89
CA GLY A 743 38.97 -7.24 23.82
C GLY A 743 39.54 -6.88 22.43
N GLY A 744 38.69 -6.70 21.41
CA GLY A 744 39.11 -6.38 20.04
C GLY A 744 39.48 -4.91 19.82
N THR A 745 40.05 -4.63 18.64
CA THR A 745 40.62 -3.32 18.30
C THR A 745 39.58 -2.18 18.40
N ARG A 746 40.02 -1.01 18.91
CA ARG A 746 39.19 0.20 19.03
C ARG A 746 39.17 1.02 17.73
N TRP A 747 38.06 0.97 17.01
CA TRP A 747 37.92 1.58 15.68
C TRP A 747 37.59 3.07 15.73
N ARG A 748 38.14 3.83 14.77
CA ARG A 748 37.74 5.23 14.53
C ARG A 748 36.41 5.34 13.79
N THR A 749 35.68 6.41 14.05
CA THR A 749 34.31 6.63 13.56
C THR A 749 34.25 7.16 12.13
N CYS A 750 35.27 7.90 11.70
CA CYS A 750 35.30 8.62 10.43
C CYS A 750 36.45 8.14 9.53
N ASN A 751 36.34 8.39 8.22
CA ASN A 751 37.45 8.18 7.29
C ASN A 751 38.50 9.28 7.43
N MET A 752 39.74 9.00 7.03
CA MET A 752 40.78 10.02 6.98
C MET A 752 40.50 11.01 5.83
N ARG A 753 40.71 12.30 6.08
CA ARG A 753 40.69 13.37 5.07
C ARG A 753 42.10 13.83 4.70
N THR A 754 43.01 13.85 5.67
CA THR A 754 44.45 14.10 5.48
C THR A 754 45.24 13.14 6.37
N ALA A 755 46.57 13.24 6.39
CA ALA A 755 47.42 12.51 7.33
C ALA A 755 47.23 12.91 8.82
N THR A 756 46.52 14.00 9.12
CA THR A 756 46.36 14.54 10.49
C THR A 756 44.92 14.98 10.79
N THR A 757 43.96 14.65 9.92
CA THR A 757 42.57 15.10 10.02
C THR A 757 41.63 14.01 9.52
N GLU A 758 40.70 13.58 10.37
CA GLU A 758 39.55 12.75 10.00
C GLU A 758 38.46 13.62 9.33
N ALA A 759 37.45 12.99 8.72
CA ALA A 759 36.23 13.68 8.30
C ALA A 759 35.36 14.06 9.52
N ASP A 760 34.53 15.11 9.42
CA ASP A 760 33.89 15.71 10.60
C ASP A 760 32.72 14.86 11.16
N CYS A 761 32.19 13.93 10.37
CA CYS A 761 31.14 12.99 10.76
C CYS A 761 31.22 11.65 10.00
N PRO A 762 30.62 10.55 10.50
CA PRO A 762 30.69 9.24 9.84
C PRO A 762 29.97 9.16 8.47
N THR A 763 29.10 10.12 8.14
CA THR A 763 28.46 10.22 6.81
C THR A 763 29.36 10.80 5.73
N GLU A 764 30.50 11.42 6.06
CA GLU A 764 31.46 11.93 5.07
C GLU A 764 32.37 10.83 4.53
N GLU A 765 32.59 10.79 3.21
CA GLU A 765 33.41 9.76 2.56
C GLU A 765 34.91 9.84 2.88
N GLY A 766 35.42 10.99 3.33
CA GLY A 766 36.85 11.23 3.49
C GLY A 766 37.58 11.41 2.16
N SER A 767 38.90 11.17 2.13
CA SER A 767 39.72 11.27 0.91
C SER A 767 40.12 9.91 0.35
N LEU A 768 40.37 9.86 -0.96
CA LEU A 768 40.98 8.70 -1.60
C LEU A 768 42.51 8.86 -1.61
N PHE A 769 43.22 7.89 -1.04
CA PHE A 769 44.67 7.89 -0.93
C PHE A 769 45.25 6.86 -1.90
N ARG A 770 46.36 7.17 -2.59
CA ARG A 770 47.18 6.13 -3.22
C ARG A 770 47.95 5.35 -2.15
N PHE A 771 48.40 4.13 -2.47
CA PHE A 771 48.93 3.22 -1.45
C PHE A 771 50.14 3.83 -0.71
N ALA A 772 50.02 3.90 0.62
CA ALA A 772 50.98 4.53 1.55
C ALA A 772 51.48 5.93 1.13
N ASN A 773 50.66 6.72 0.41
CA ASN A 773 50.90 8.14 0.19
C ASN A 773 49.98 8.97 1.13
N TRP A 774 50.59 9.67 2.07
CA TRP A 774 49.93 10.60 3.00
C TRP A 774 49.95 12.06 2.54
N ASP A 775 50.83 12.41 1.60
CA ASP A 775 51.09 13.79 1.15
C ASP A 775 50.05 14.30 0.14
N ASP A 776 49.44 13.39 -0.64
CA ASP A 776 48.47 13.70 -1.69
C ASP A 776 47.09 13.04 -1.50
N PRO A 777 46.33 13.35 -0.43
CA PRO A 777 44.93 12.95 -0.30
C PRO A 777 44.07 13.56 -1.42
N ILE A 778 43.41 12.73 -2.23
CA ILE A 778 42.46 13.21 -3.25
C ILE A 778 41.16 13.57 -2.54
N ASP A 779 40.82 14.86 -2.55
CA ASP A 779 39.65 15.40 -1.85
C ASP A 779 38.32 14.83 -2.42
N ALA A 780 37.34 14.63 -1.54
CA ALA A 780 36.01 14.09 -1.86
C ALA A 780 35.32 14.80 -3.04
N THR A 781 35.51 16.12 -3.18
CA THR A 781 34.90 16.93 -4.25
C THR A 781 35.33 16.51 -5.67
N ASN A 782 36.36 15.68 -5.81
CA ASN A 782 36.76 15.11 -7.10
C ASN A 782 36.00 13.82 -7.47
N ASN A 783 35.29 13.17 -6.54
CA ASN A 783 34.83 11.79 -6.65
C ASN A 783 33.38 11.67 -7.16
N VAL A 784 33.09 12.36 -8.26
CA VAL A 784 31.77 12.38 -8.91
C VAL A 784 31.49 11.13 -9.74
N ALA A 785 30.23 10.70 -9.81
CA ALA A 785 29.78 9.67 -10.76
C ALA A 785 29.52 10.32 -12.12
N ASP A 786 30.38 10.06 -13.11
CA ASP A 786 30.43 10.86 -14.34
C ASP A 786 30.38 10.05 -15.65
N GLY A 787 30.17 8.73 -15.56
CA GLY A 787 30.20 7.81 -16.72
C GLY A 787 31.55 7.10 -16.93
N PHE A 788 32.38 6.99 -15.89
CA PHE A 788 33.69 6.32 -15.91
C PHE A 788 34.70 7.00 -16.86
N LYS A 789 34.81 8.33 -16.79
CA LYS A 789 35.76 9.06 -17.64
C LYS A 789 37.22 8.85 -17.22
N ASP A 790 38.11 8.98 -18.20
CA ASP A 790 39.54 9.16 -17.98
C ASP A 790 39.82 10.49 -17.27
N HIS A 791 40.68 10.44 -16.26
CA HIS A 791 41.14 11.60 -15.50
C HIS A 791 42.68 11.73 -15.50
N THR A 792 43.39 11.10 -16.45
CA THR A 792 44.87 11.17 -16.60
C THR A 792 45.40 12.60 -16.48
N ASN A 793 44.67 13.53 -17.11
CA ASN A 793 45.05 14.94 -17.24
C ASN A 793 44.18 15.89 -16.38
N THR A 794 43.23 15.37 -15.59
CA THR A 794 42.40 16.19 -14.70
C THR A 794 43.22 16.68 -13.51
N GLU A 795 43.08 17.97 -13.16
CA GLU A 795 43.77 18.57 -12.02
C GLU A 795 42.92 18.40 -10.74
N LEU A 796 43.14 17.28 -10.06
CA LEU A 796 42.44 16.87 -8.84
C LEU A 796 42.85 17.74 -7.65
N LEU A 797 41.90 18.18 -6.83
CA LEU A 797 42.16 18.92 -5.59
C LEU A 797 42.79 18.02 -4.52
N ILE A 798 43.87 18.48 -3.89
CA ILE A 798 44.51 17.80 -2.76
C ILE A 798 43.93 18.32 -1.43
N ALA A 799 43.35 17.42 -0.63
CA ALA A 799 42.60 17.76 0.57
C ALA A 799 43.46 18.49 1.61
N GLY A 800 42.84 19.43 2.34
CA GLY A 800 43.55 20.29 3.29
C GLY A 800 44.43 21.37 2.65
N THR A 801 44.45 21.49 1.31
CA THR A 801 45.24 22.48 0.57
C THR A 801 44.39 23.21 -0.48
N SER A 802 44.96 24.24 -1.11
CA SER A 802 44.43 24.83 -2.36
C SER A 802 45.09 24.27 -3.62
N THR A 803 45.97 23.28 -3.48
CA THR A 803 46.79 22.72 -4.56
C THR A 803 45.98 21.73 -5.40
N ARG A 804 46.16 21.80 -6.72
CA ARG A 804 45.67 20.75 -7.64
C ARG A 804 46.84 20.00 -8.27
N LYS A 805 46.65 18.70 -8.52
CA LYS A 805 47.62 17.79 -9.13
C LYS A 805 46.96 16.88 -10.15
N LYS A 806 47.68 16.55 -11.23
CA LYS A 806 47.31 15.47 -12.17
C LYS A 806 47.67 14.12 -11.56
N TRP A 807 47.05 13.04 -12.04
CA TRP A 807 47.31 11.68 -11.53
C TRP A 807 48.80 11.30 -11.55
N SER A 808 49.53 11.71 -12.58
CA SER A 808 50.99 11.50 -12.72
C SER A 808 51.87 12.30 -11.74
N GLN A 809 51.28 13.15 -10.89
CA GLN A 809 51.94 13.93 -9.84
C GLN A 809 51.52 13.48 -8.43
N ILE A 810 50.60 12.52 -8.35
CA ILE A 810 50.08 11.88 -7.13
C ILE A 810 50.68 10.48 -7.12
N HIS A 811 51.78 10.31 -6.40
CA HIS A 811 52.54 9.05 -6.43
C HIS A 811 51.90 7.98 -5.52
N ALA A 812 52.32 6.73 -5.67
CA ALA A 812 52.07 5.70 -4.66
C ALA A 812 53.43 5.19 -4.14
N ALA A 813 53.41 4.57 -2.96
CA ALA A 813 54.56 3.81 -2.50
C ALA A 813 54.62 2.44 -3.21
N ASN A 814 55.77 1.78 -3.15
CA ASN A 814 55.89 0.40 -3.62
C ASN A 814 55.13 -0.57 -2.69
N ASN A 815 54.80 -1.77 -3.19
CA ASN A 815 54.01 -2.78 -2.49
C ASN A 815 54.65 -3.39 -1.21
N LYS A 816 55.84 -2.95 -0.80
CA LYS A 816 56.49 -3.31 0.48
C LYS A 816 56.55 -2.15 1.49
N ALA A 817 55.98 -1.00 1.15
CA ALA A 817 55.79 0.09 2.10
C ALA A 817 54.59 -0.20 3.01
N SER A 818 54.49 0.58 4.08
CA SER A 818 53.34 0.62 4.98
C SER A 818 52.92 2.06 5.20
N PHE A 819 51.64 2.30 5.49
CA PHE A 819 51.20 3.60 5.99
C PHE A 819 51.86 3.88 7.34
N SER A 820 52.53 5.03 7.46
CA SER A 820 53.05 5.52 8.75
C SER A 820 51.89 5.91 9.67
N ASP A 821 52.10 5.79 10.98
CA ASP A 821 51.06 6.01 12.00
C ASP A 821 50.72 7.52 12.13
N PRO A 822 49.50 7.96 11.75
CA PRO A 822 49.11 9.37 11.83
C PRO A 822 48.88 9.83 13.27
N THR A 823 48.95 11.16 13.49
CA THR A 823 48.54 11.80 14.75
C THR A 823 47.32 12.68 14.50
N VAL A 824 46.21 12.40 15.17
CA VAL A 824 44.94 13.13 15.05
C VAL A 824 44.44 13.51 16.44
N GLY A 825 44.12 14.80 16.65
CA GLY A 825 43.60 15.28 17.94
C GLY A 825 44.55 15.06 19.14
N GLY A 826 45.86 14.88 18.90
CA GLY A 826 46.84 14.55 19.92
C GLY A 826 46.95 13.05 20.26
N LYS A 827 46.15 12.17 19.64
CA LYS A 827 46.32 10.72 19.71
C LYS A 827 47.12 10.20 18.51
N THR A 828 48.04 9.28 18.76
CA THR A 828 48.63 8.45 17.69
C THR A 828 47.64 7.36 17.31
N LEU A 829 47.41 7.19 16.01
CA LEU A 829 46.53 6.18 15.44
C LEU A 829 47.33 5.33 14.44
N ARG A 830 46.79 4.19 14.03
CA ARG A 830 47.32 3.40 12.90
C ARG A 830 46.23 3.15 11.86
N VAL A 831 46.62 2.90 10.62
CA VAL A 831 45.70 2.32 9.62
C VAL A 831 45.33 0.89 10.06
N ALA A 832 44.09 0.47 9.79
CA ALA A 832 43.65 -0.90 10.08
C ALA A 832 44.52 -1.95 9.37
N THR A 833 44.85 -3.04 10.05
CA THR A 833 45.61 -4.17 9.49
C THR A 833 44.66 -5.25 8.96
N PHE A 834 45.22 -6.28 8.31
CA PHE A 834 44.45 -7.49 7.97
C PHE A 834 43.75 -8.07 9.21
N GLN A 835 44.46 -8.16 10.33
CA GLN A 835 43.98 -8.79 11.56
C GLN A 835 42.77 -8.06 12.18
N ASP A 836 42.70 -6.72 12.12
CA ASP A 836 41.54 -5.99 12.64
C ASP A 836 40.26 -6.34 11.86
N PHE A 837 40.36 -6.44 10.53
CA PHE A 837 39.22 -6.83 9.69
C PHE A 837 38.93 -8.34 9.77
N GLU A 838 39.96 -9.18 9.93
CA GLU A 838 39.81 -10.63 10.09
C GLU A 838 39.10 -10.97 11.41
N GLU A 839 39.39 -10.24 12.50
CA GLU A 839 38.65 -10.33 13.76
C GLU A 839 37.14 -10.08 13.56
N LEU A 840 36.78 -9.00 12.82
CA LEU A 840 35.39 -8.69 12.49
C LEU A 840 34.75 -9.68 11.49
N TYR A 841 35.55 -10.37 10.69
CA TYR A 841 35.08 -11.36 9.71
C TYR A 841 34.80 -12.72 10.35
N GLN A 842 35.66 -13.16 11.27
CA GLN A 842 35.60 -14.49 11.90
C GLN A 842 34.73 -14.53 13.17
N ALA A 843 34.34 -13.37 13.72
CA ALA A 843 33.55 -13.32 14.94
C ALA A 843 32.07 -13.71 14.71
N ASP A 844 31.65 -14.83 15.32
CA ASP A 844 30.28 -15.37 15.25
C ASP A 844 29.17 -14.34 15.52
N ASP A 845 29.44 -13.33 16.35
CA ASP A 845 28.50 -12.28 16.79
C ASP A 845 28.56 -11.00 15.92
N ILE A 846 29.32 -10.95 14.83
CA ILE A 846 29.37 -9.82 13.88
C ILE A 846 28.57 -10.14 12.61
N GLU A 847 27.92 -9.12 12.06
CA GLU A 847 27.23 -9.16 10.76
C GLU A 847 27.39 -7.83 10.00
N GLN A 848 26.98 -7.83 8.73
CA GLN A 848 26.94 -6.62 7.90
C GLN A 848 25.52 -6.27 7.46
N GLY A 849 25.21 -4.98 7.51
CA GLY A 849 24.02 -4.35 6.94
C GLY A 849 24.41 -3.30 5.90
N TYR A 850 23.55 -3.04 4.91
CA TYR A 850 23.89 -2.19 3.76
C TYR A 850 22.74 -1.21 3.53
N GLY A 851 23.06 0.07 3.33
CA GLY A 851 22.08 1.13 3.05
C GLY A 851 22.57 2.53 3.44
N VAL A 852 21.62 3.43 3.74
CA VAL A 852 21.86 4.86 3.99
C VAL A 852 22.05 5.18 5.48
N LEU A 853 23.15 5.85 5.81
CA LEU A 853 23.30 6.58 7.08
C LEU A 853 22.89 8.05 6.87
N TYR A 854 22.08 8.57 7.79
CA TYR A 854 21.76 9.99 7.89
C TYR A 854 22.60 10.70 8.98
N GLY A 855 23.04 11.92 8.66
CA GLY A 855 23.92 12.73 9.52
C GLY A 855 23.17 13.51 10.60
N ASN A 856 23.94 14.24 11.41
CA ASN A 856 23.43 15.07 12.52
C ASN A 856 22.52 16.23 12.05
N ASP A 857 22.72 16.66 10.81
CA ASP A 857 22.01 17.70 10.08
C ASP A 857 20.67 17.23 9.48
N ALA A 858 20.41 15.91 9.46
CA ALA A 858 19.22 15.32 8.86
C ALA A 858 18.09 15.12 9.87
N THR A 859 16.88 15.61 9.57
CA THR A 859 15.69 15.50 10.44
C THR A 859 14.68 14.45 9.98
N GLU A 860 14.72 14.02 8.72
CA GLU A 860 13.73 13.12 8.11
C GLU A 860 14.35 12.17 7.09
N THR A 861 13.57 11.18 6.63
CA THR A 861 14.00 10.27 5.55
C THR A 861 13.79 10.91 4.18
N LEU A 862 14.88 11.32 3.54
CA LEU A 862 14.85 12.02 2.26
C LEU A 862 14.39 11.13 1.09
N THR A 863 13.98 11.79 -0.01
CA THR A 863 13.25 11.15 -1.11
C THR A 863 14.00 11.20 -2.46
N GLU A 864 14.63 12.33 -2.82
CA GLU A 864 15.38 12.42 -4.08
C GLU A 864 16.74 11.70 -3.95
N VAL A 865 17.10 10.85 -4.92
CA VAL A 865 18.30 9.98 -4.84
C VAL A 865 19.59 10.79 -4.72
N GLY A 866 19.64 11.99 -5.31
CA GLY A 866 20.76 12.93 -5.16
C GLY A 866 20.88 13.55 -3.76
N GLU A 867 19.80 13.56 -2.97
CA GLU A 867 19.83 13.95 -1.55
C GLU A 867 20.17 12.75 -0.66
N VAL A 868 19.57 11.59 -0.94
CA VAL A 868 19.70 10.35 -0.17
C VAL A 868 21.11 9.72 -0.25
N TYR A 869 21.85 9.94 -1.33
CA TYR A 869 23.22 9.43 -1.53
C TYR A 869 24.31 10.54 -1.62
N GLY A 870 23.96 11.81 -1.40
CA GLY A 870 24.78 12.98 -1.74
C GLY A 870 25.54 13.67 -0.60
N HIS A 871 25.68 13.05 0.58
CA HIS A 871 26.35 13.69 1.73
C HIS A 871 27.85 13.92 1.50
N SER A 872 28.31 15.14 1.79
CA SER A 872 29.72 15.54 1.68
C SER A 872 30.01 16.76 2.55
N TYR A 873 31.28 17.04 2.83
CA TYR A 873 31.67 18.24 3.59
C TYR A 873 31.36 19.57 2.87
N THR A 874 30.92 19.55 1.61
CA THR A 874 30.42 20.76 0.90
C THR A 874 28.90 20.87 0.90
N THR A 875 28.19 19.79 1.25
CA THR A 875 26.71 19.72 1.32
C THR A 875 26.16 19.58 2.74
N HIS A 876 27.00 19.31 3.75
CA HIS A 876 26.64 19.48 5.16
C HIS A 876 26.57 20.97 5.57
N GLY A 877 25.77 21.32 6.58
CA GLY A 877 25.62 22.72 6.98
C GLY A 877 24.61 22.98 8.09
N ASN A 878 24.63 24.20 8.63
CA ASN A 878 23.60 24.68 9.56
C ASN A 878 22.44 25.32 8.77
N THR A 879 21.27 25.41 9.41
CA THR A 879 19.92 25.54 8.82
C THR A 879 19.64 26.68 7.83
N ASP A 880 20.51 27.69 7.75
CA ASP A 880 20.10 29.00 7.23
C ASP A 880 20.42 29.20 5.73
N ASP A 881 21.17 28.29 5.09
CA ASP A 881 21.46 28.37 3.64
C ASP A 881 21.90 27.03 2.97
N ARG A 882 22.04 25.90 3.70
CA ARG A 882 22.61 24.65 3.15
C ARG A 882 22.00 23.33 3.68
N GLY A 883 21.00 22.82 2.95
CA GLY A 883 20.65 21.40 2.91
C GLY A 883 19.72 20.88 4.01
N LYS A 884 19.03 19.75 3.70
CA LYS A 884 18.12 19.01 4.61
C LYS A 884 18.84 17.96 5.48
N GLY A 885 20.17 18.00 5.53
CA GLY A 885 21.02 16.90 5.99
C GLY A 885 21.02 15.70 5.05
N TYR A 886 21.96 15.69 4.10
CA TYR A 886 22.04 14.67 3.06
C TYR A 886 22.38 13.28 3.63
N GLY A 887 21.99 12.21 2.92
CA GLY A 887 22.32 10.83 3.27
C GLY A 887 23.60 10.31 2.60
N MET A 888 24.23 9.30 3.20
CA MET A 888 25.36 8.57 2.62
C MET A 888 25.09 7.07 2.56
N ARG A 889 25.34 6.46 1.41
CA ARG A 889 25.32 5.00 1.23
C ARG A 889 26.60 4.35 1.77
N GLY A 890 26.45 3.20 2.41
CA GLY A 890 27.60 2.47 2.95
C GLY A 890 27.27 1.12 3.57
N THR A 891 28.28 0.55 4.23
CA THR A 891 28.19 -0.71 4.96
C THR A 891 28.25 -0.46 6.46
N PHE A 892 27.26 -0.98 7.18
CA PHE A 892 27.22 -1.07 8.62
C PHE A 892 27.86 -2.40 9.03
N VAL A 893 28.92 -2.37 9.84
CA VAL A 893 29.43 -3.56 10.52
C VAL A 893 28.98 -3.48 11.97
N TYR A 894 28.26 -4.49 12.44
CA TYR A 894 27.56 -4.40 13.72
C TYR A 894 27.59 -5.72 14.50
N ASN A 895 27.49 -5.61 15.82
CA ASN A 895 27.38 -6.75 16.71
C ASN A 895 25.90 -7.17 16.87
N LYS A 896 25.59 -8.41 16.47
CA LYS A 896 24.25 -9.00 16.54
C LYS A 896 23.93 -9.72 17.86
N SER A 897 24.86 -9.76 18.82
CA SER A 897 24.68 -10.50 20.07
C SER A 897 23.45 -10.04 20.83
N GLU A 898 22.64 -10.98 21.27
CA GLU A 898 21.52 -10.76 22.20
C GLU A 898 21.87 -11.21 23.63
N LYS A 899 23.07 -11.80 23.81
CA LYS A 899 23.55 -12.33 25.09
C LYS A 899 24.60 -11.44 25.74
N ASN A 900 25.48 -10.82 24.94
CA ASN A 900 26.49 -9.91 25.45
C ASN A 900 25.96 -8.46 25.43
N ALA A 901 25.33 -8.04 26.53
CA ALA A 901 24.72 -6.71 26.64
C ALA A 901 25.71 -5.54 26.48
N GLU A 902 27.00 -5.73 26.78
CA GLU A 902 28.01 -4.67 26.66
C GLU A 902 28.32 -4.33 25.19
N TYR A 903 28.29 -5.34 24.30
CA TYR A 903 28.62 -5.22 22.88
C TYR A 903 27.40 -5.25 21.95
N SER A 904 26.25 -5.73 22.42
CA SER A 904 25.00 -5.82 21.66
C SER A 904 24.70 -4.52 20.91
N GLY A 905 24.44 -4.60 19.61
CA GLY A 905 24.02 -3.45 18.80
C GLY A 905 25.09 -2.38 18.54
N ARG A 906 26.31 -2.50 19.10
CA ARG A 906 27.45 -1.64 18.72
C ARG A 906 27.64 -1.72 17.21
N ASN A 907 27.83 -0.56 16.57
CA ASN A 907 27.89 -0.47 15.11
C ASN A 907 28.90 0.59 14.63
N LEU A 908 29.53 0.28 13.48
CA LEU A 908 30.40 1.16 12.70
C LEU A 908 29.82 1.32 11.30
N PHE A 909 30.01 2.49 10.71
CA PHE A 909 29.62 2.76 9.33
C PHE A 909 30.84 3.09 8.46
N PHE A 910 30.90 2.42 7.31
CA PHE A 910 31.92 2.55 6.29
C PHE A 910 31.24 3.11 5.01
N PRO A 911 31.37 4.41 4.72
CA PRO A 911 30.79 5.00 3.51
C PRO A 911 31.43 4.40 2.25
N ILE A 912 30.66 4.32 1.16
CA ILE A 912 31.15 3.94 -0.17
C ILE A 912 31.21 5.11 -1.17
N GLY A 913 30.96 6.33 -0.69
CA GLY A 913 31.16 7.57 -1.42
C GLY A 913 29.92 8.09 -2.17
N VAL A 914 29.97 9.39 -2.49
CA VAL A 914 28.91 10.14 -3.19
C VAL A 914 28.63 9.52 -4.56
N SER A 915 29.67 9.15 -5.30
CA SER A 915 29.54 8.41 -6.57
C SER A 915 28.99 7.00 -6.42
N GLY A 916 29.06 6.41 -5.22
CA GLY A 916 28.86 4.98 -4.96
C GLY A 916 30.10 4.12 -5.24
N TYR A 917 31.23 4.74 -5.61
CA TYR A 917 32.47 4.06 -5.96
C TYR A 917 33.62 4.53 -5.07
N GLY A 918 33.84 3.84 -3.96
CA GLY A 918 34.94 4.09 -3.02
C GLY A 918 36.31 3.61 -3.52
N GLN A 919 36.60 3.89 -4.80
CA GLN A 919 37.87 3.62 -5.45
C GLN A 919 38.02 4.49 -6.72
N ARG A 920 39.23 5.01 -6.91
CA ARG A 920 39.70 5.56 -8.19
C ARG A 920 40.77 4.64 -8.76
N LYS A 921 40.54 4.07 -9.95
CA LYS A 921 41.41 3.05 -10.55
C LYS A 921 42.65 3.68 -11.15
N ASN A 922 43.81 3.04 -11.02
CA ASN A 922 45.01 3.43 -11.74
C ASN A 922 44.80 3.26 -13.24
N THR A 923 44.48 2.03 -13.65
CA THR A 923 44.05 1.67 -15.00
C THR A 923 42.65 1.05 -14.93
N ASP A 924 41.75 1.44 -15.83
CA ASP A 924 40.42 0.82 -15.96
C ASP A 924 40.28 0.04 -17.27
N GLY A 925 39.87 -1.23 -17.18
CA GLY A 925 39.72 -2.12 -18.33
C GLY A 925 38.48 -1.87 -19.21
N TYR A 926 37.56 -0.97 -18.84
CA TYR A 926 36.42 -0.59 -19.70
C TYR A 926 36.81 0.50 -20.69
N SER A 927 37.41 1.58 -20.18
CA SER A 927 37.79 2.76 -20.94
C SER A 927 39.22 2.72 -21.49
N ASN A 928 40.07 1.81 -20.97
CA ASN A 928 41.54 1.93 -20.95
C ASN A 928 42.03 3.25 -20.33
N GLY A 929 41.17 3.91 -19.53
CA GLY A 929 41.44 5.21 -18.94
C GLY A 929 42.21 5.12 -17.64
N THR A 930 42.92 6.21 -17.33
CA THR A 930 43.65 6.39 -16.07
C THR A 930 42.79 7.16 -15.06
N ALA A 931 42.96 6.90 -13.77
CA ALA A 931 42.37 7.68 -12.67
C ALA A 931 40.82 7.71 -12.63
N VAL A 932 40.18 6.64 -13.10
CA VAL A 932 38.72 6.50 -13.29
C VAL A 932 38.00 6.25 -11.95
N VAL A 933 36.92 6.97 -11.64
CA VAL A 933 36.09 6.76 -10.43
C VAL A 933 35.20 5.53 -10.62
N LYS A 934 35.61 4.36 -10.10
CA LYS A 934 34.94 3.08 -10.34
C LYS A 934 35.40 2.00 -9.36
N TYR A 935 34.43 1.30 -8.77
CA TYR A 935 34.66 0.18 -7.85
C TYR A 935 35.24 -1.06 -8.55
N ALA A 936 34.44 -1.77 -9.35
CA ALA A 936 34.84 -3.08 -9.89
C ALA A 936 36.04 -3.02 -10.85
N GLY A 937 36.82 -4.11 -10.89
CA GLY A 937 37.94 -4.29 -11.84
C GLY A 937 37.52 -4.72 -13.26
N ILE A 938 36.22 -4.89 -13.50
CA ILE A 938 35.67 -5.51 -14.71
C ILE A 938 35.32 -4.44 -15.75
N ALA A 939 35.57 -4.76 -17.02
CA ALA A 939 35.28 -3.90 -18.15
C ALA A 939 33.77 -3.72 -18.40
N ASN A 940 33.14 -4.78 -18.91
CA ASN A 940 31.78 -4.79 -19.45
C ASN A 940 30.87 -5.76 -18.66
N THR A 941 29.68 -6.05 -19.19
CA THR A 941 28.79 -7.06 -18.62
C THR A 941 29.40 -8.48 -18.65
N ILE A 942 29.13 -9.28 -17.62
CA ILE A 942 29.58 -10.68 -17.48
C ILE A 942 28.43 -11.64 -17.86
N SER A 943 28.50 -12.19 -19.07
CA SER A 943 27.61 -13.27 -19.53
C SER A 943 28.03 -14.64 -18.98
N ASP A 944 27.76 -14.88 -17.69
CA ASP A 944 28.15 -16.12 -16.97
C ASP A 944 26.98 -16.75 -16.23
N ILE A 945 26.51 -17.91 -16.70
CA ILE A 945 25.39 -18.65 -16.09
C ILE A 945 25.69 -19.16 -14.67
N TYR A 946 26.96 -19.23 -14.26
CA TYR A 946 27.38 -19.68 -12.93
C TYR A 946 27.63 -18.52 -11.95
N ARG A 947 27.61 -17.26 -12.44
CA ARG A 947 27.85 -16.03 -11.68
C ARG A 947 26.94 -14.87 -12.13
N PRO A 948 25.62 -15.08 -12.31
CA PRO A 948 24.78 -14.13 -13.03
C PRO A 948 24.50 -12.83 -12.24
N LEU A 949 24.73 -12.81 -10.93
CA LEU A 949 24.73 -11.58 -10.12
C LEU A 949 25.98 -10.71 -10.31
N PHE A 950 27.00 -11.19 -11.04
CA PHE A 950 28.10 -10.34 -11.50
C PHE A 950 27.85 -9.74 -12.89
N TYR A 951 26.66 -9.95 -13.47
CA TYR A 951 26.30 -9.53 -14.83
C TYR A 951 26.67 -8.09 -15.15
N ASP A 952 26.41 -7.16 -14.24
CA ASP A 952 26.67 -5.75 -14.42
C ASP A 952 27.53 -5.16 -13.29
N LEU A 953 28.35 -6.01 -12.65
CA LEU A 953 29.24 -5.64 -11.54
C LEU A 953 30.15 -4.44 -11.88
N TYR A 954 30.45 -4.22 -13.16
CA TYR A 954 31.19 -3.03 -13.64
C TYR A 954 30.54 -1.68 -13.25
N ARG A 955 29.21 -1.65 -13.06
CA ARG A 955 28.42 -0.46 -12.63
C ARG A 955 27.80 -0.58 -11.23
N ARG A 956 28.01 -1.69 -10.51
CA ARG A 956 27.47 -1.84 -9.16
C ARG A 956 28.35 -1.08 -8.15
N PRO A 957 27.75 -0.44 -7.13
CA PRO A 957 28.48 0.35 -6.14
C PRO A 957 29.23 -0.54 -5.13
N GLY A 958 30.24 0.05 -4.47
CA GLY A 958 31.10 -0.61 -3.49
C GLY A 958 32.34 0.23 -3.19
N ALA A 959 33.17 -0.21 -2.24
CA ALA A 959 34.41 0.47 -1.87
C ALA A 959 35.54 -0.50 -1.56
N ILE A 960 36.78 -0.01 -1.73
CA ILE A 960 37.97 -0.66 -1.16
C ILE A 960 38.54 0.25 -0.07
N TYR A 961 38.94 -0.36 1.04
CA TYR A 961 39.70 0.28 2.10
C TYR A 961 41.13 -0.27 2.09
N TRP A 962 42.14 0.57 2.28
CA TRP A 962 43.52 0.11 2.41
C TRP A 962 43.75 -0.60 3.75
N LEU A 963 44.54 -1.67 3.70
CA LEU A 963 45.24 -2.17 4.89
C LEU A 963 46.51 -1.34 5.12
N ARG A 964 47.02 -1.33 6.35
CA ARG A 964 48.27 -0.66 6.74
C ARG A 964 49.43 -1.06 5.80
N GLU A 965 49.53 -2.33 5.46
CA GLU A 965 50.63 -2.92 4.70
C GLU A 965 50.23 -4.22 4.01
N LEU A 966 51.13 -4.76 3.21
CA LEU A 966 50.94 -6.02 2.49
C LEU A 966 51.11 -7.23 3.42
N VAL A 967 50.14 -8.14 3.38
CA VAL A 967 50.20 -9.44 4.03
C VAL A 967 50.35 -10.53 2.95
N ASP A 968 51.55 -11.11 2.85
CA ASP A 968 51.92 -12.12 1.83
C ASP A 968 51.46 -13.55 2.18
N ASP A 969 51.02 -13.81 3.42
CA ASP A 969 50.32 -15.02 3.86
C ASP A 969 49.21 -14.62 4.85
N THR A 970 47.95 -14.95 4.53
CA THR A 970 46.76 -14.58 5.29
C THR A 970 46.31 -15.66 6.28
N GLY A 971 46.96 -16.83 6.30
CA GLY A 971 46.53 -17.99 7.10
C GLY A 971 45.22 -18.65 6.64
N ARG A 972 44.57 -18.10 5.61
CA ARG A 972 43.41 -18.69 4.94
C ARG A 972 43.85 -19.74 3.90
N PRO A 973 42.99 -20.69 3.50
CA PRO A 973 43.33 -21.71 2.50
C PRO A 973 43.90 -21.12 1.18
N GLU A 974 44.94 -21.76 0.65
CA GLU A 974 45.83 -21.23 -0.40
C GLU A 974 45.14 -20.73 -1.69
N ASP A 975 43.93 -21.22 -2.00
CA ASP A 975 43.26 -21.10 -3.30
C ASP A 975 42.59 -19.73 -3.58
N ASP A 976 42.40 -18.90 -2.55
CA ASP A 976 41.53 -17.72 -2.64
C ASP A 976 42.32 -16.41 -2.58
N TYR A 977 43.06 -16.13 -1.50
CA TYR A 977 43.79 -14.86 -1.35
C TYR A 977 45.06 -14.97 -0.50
N GLN A 978 46.19 -15.32 -1.13
CA GLN A 978 47.49 -15.35 -0.43
C GLN A 978 48.01 -13.95 -0.08
N ARG A 979 47.80 -12.93 -0.95
CA ARG A 979 48.44 -11.61 -0.84
C ARG A 979 47.43 -10.47 -0.61
N ALA A 980 47.06 -10.21 0.65
CA ALA A 980 46.08 -9.18 1.03
C ALA A 980 46.70 -7.78 1.11
N LEU A 981 46.02 -6.77 0.57
CA LEU A 981 46.45 -5.35 0.66
C LEU A 981 45.29 -4.36 0.87
N GLY A 982 44.05 -4.78 0.64
CA GLY A 982 42.86 -4.00 0.97
C GLY A 982 41.77 -4.87 1.57
N TRP A 983 40.69 -4.22 2.02
CA TRP A 983 39.42 -4.86 2.35
C TRP A 983 38.33 -4.37 1.38
N ASP A 984 37.51 -5.30 0.92
CA ASP A 984 36.44 -5.12 -0.05
C ASP A 984 35.08 -5.00 0.67
N PHE A 985 34.29 -4.02 0.24
CA PHE A 985 32.95 -3.73 0.71
C PHE A 985 32.00 -3.75 -0.50
N ASN A 986 31.58 -4.96 -0.91
CA ASN A 986 30.71 -5.14 -2.06
C ASN A 986 29.25 -4.90 -1.66
N TYR A 987 28.74 -3.71 -1.99
CA TYR A 987 27.39 -3.28 -1.63
C TYR A 987 26.27 -3.98 -2.45
N PHE A 988 26.61 -4.83 -3.43
CA PHE A 988 25.61 -5.60 -4.21
C PHE A 988 25.62 -7.10 -3.91
N SER A 989 26.78 -7.75 -3.88
CA SER A 989 26.89 -9.20 -3.55
C SER A 989 26.97 -9.48 -2.04
N PHE A 990 27.04 -8.44 -1.22
CA PHE A 990 27.21 -8.50 0.25
C PHE A 990 28.52 -9.13 0.71
N ASP A 991 29.53 -9.16 -0.16
CA ASP A 991 30.88 -9.56 0.22
C ASP A 991 31.51 -8.47 1.12
N PHE A 992 32.15 -8.93 2.19
CA PHE A 992 32.90 -8.13 3.16
C PHE A 992 34.13 -8.96 3.46
N ASN A 993 35.24 -8.69 2.77
CA ASN A 993 36.29 -9.69 2.60
C ASN A 993 37.62 -9.03 2.21
N LEU A 994 38.73 -9.75 2.31
CA LEU A 994 40.02 -9.20 1.89
C LEU A 994 40.13 -9.15 0.35
N ILE A 995 40.82 -8.15 -0.20
CA ILE A 995 41.12 -8.06 -1.63
C ILE A 995 42.62 -8.26 -1.91
N SER A 996 42.89 -9.09 -2.92
CA SER A 996 44.24 -9.37 -3.41
C SER A 996 44.93 -8.11 -3.95
N ALA A 997 46.19 -7.91 -3.59
CA ALA A 997 47.03 -6.81 -4.05
C ALA A 997 47.05 -6.66 -5.59
N GLY A 998 46.95 -7.78 -6.32
CA GLY A 998 46.93 -7.81 -7.78
C GLY A 998 45.68 -7.20 -8.44
N ASN A 999 44.62 -6.94 -7.67
CA ASN A 999 43.40 -6.27 -8.16
C ASN A 999 43.44 -4.74 -7.97
N ILE A 1000 44.42 -4.22 -7.20
CA ILE A 1000 44.49 -2.81 -6.78
C ILE A 1000 45.88 -2.15 -6.94
N ILE A 1001 46.88 -2.91 -7.42
CA ILE A 1001 48.17 -2.40 -7.91
C ILE A 1001 48.54 -3.11 -9.22
N ASP A 1002 48.74 -2.33 -10.29
CA ASP A 1002 49.25 -2.83 -11.56
C ASP A 1002 50.76 -3.11 -11.42
N ASN A 1003 51.11 -4.28 -10.87
CA ASN A 1003 52.51 -4.70 -10.74
C ASN A 1003 53.08 -4.99 -12.15
N GLY A 1004 54.07 -4.20 -12.57
CA GLY A 1004 54.72 -4.28 -13.88
C GLY A 1004 55.52 -5.57 -14.12
N GLY A 1005 54.81 -6.68 -14.29
CA GLY A 1005 55.36 -8.02 -14.49
C GLY A 1005 55.56 -8.80 -13.19
N TRP A 1006 55.19 -10.07 -13.21
CA TRP A 1006 55.59 -11.04 -12.19
C TRP A 1006 57.07 -11.39 -12.39
N VAL A 1007 57.91 -11.13 -11.39
CA VAL A 1007 59.32 -11.51 -11.39
C VAL A 1007 59.47 -12.77 -10.52
N PRO A 1008 59.89 -13.92 -11.07
CA PRO A 1008 60.14 -15.13 -10.28
C PRO A 1008 61.25 -14.88 -9.25
N THR A 1009 61.16 -15.60 -8.12
CA THR A 1009 62.07 -15.47 -6.97
C THR A 1009 63.53 -15.68 -7.34
N GLY A 1010 64.42 -14.85 -6.77
CA GLY A 1010 65.88 -15.02 -6.88
C GLY A 1010 66.66 -13.89 -7.57
N LYS A 1011 66.02 -12.79 -8.03
CA LYS A 1011 66.71 -11.58 -8.50
C LYS A 1011 66.07 -10.30 -7.95
N PRO A 1012 66.86 -9.26 -7.59
CA PRO A 1012 66.32 -7.97 -7.21
C PRO A 1012 65.73 -7.25 -8.42
N SER A 1013 64.49 -6.77 -8.30
CA SER A 1013 63.80 -5.97 -9.30
C SER A 1013 64.30 -4.51 -9.26
N ASN A 1014 65.41 -4.22 -9.96
CA ASN A 1014 66.00 -2.87 -10.04
C ASN A 1014 65.20 -1.86 -10.89
N THR A 1015 63.95 -2.16 -11.23
CA THR A 1015 62.98 -1.23 -11.84
C THR A 1015 61.93 -0.84 -10.80
N GLY A 1016 62.29 0.11 -9.94
CA GLY A 1016 61.32 0.75 -9.06
C GLY A 1016 60.44 1.70 -9.86
N THR A 1017 59.23 1.25 -10.22
CA THR A 1017 58.15 2.08 -10.77
C THR A 1017 57.01 2.12 -9.75
N PRO A 1018 56.98 3.10 -8.83
CA PRO A 1018 55.99 3.13 -7.74
C PRO A 1018 54.57 3.52 -8.18
N ASP A 1019 54.41 4.02 -9.41
CA ASP A 1019 53.29 4.88 -9.80
C ASP A 1019 51.98 4.17 -10.18
N SER A 1020 51.72 2.96 -9.70
CA SER A 1020 50.66 2.07 -10.25
C SER A 1020 49.60 1.51 -9.28
N SER A 1021 49.44 2.07 -8.07
CA SER A 1021 48.29 1.73 -7.21
C SER A 1021 47.02 2.47 -7.62
N ASN A 1022 45.85 1.87 -7.37
CA ASN A 1022 44.59 2.61 -7.28
C ASN A 1022 44.65 3.69 -6.16
N ALA A 1023 43.62 4.50 -6.01
CA ALA A 1023 43.35 5.26 -4.80
C ALA A 1023 42.07 4.73 -4.12
N CYS A 1024 42.14 4.50 -2.82
CA CYS A 1024 41.12 3.84 -2.00
C CYS A 1024 40.94 4.59 -0.67
N PHE A 1025 39.89 4.29 0.10
CA PHE A 1025 39.69 4.93 1.41
C PHE A 1025 40.69 4.42 2.46
N VAL A 1026 40.90 5.22 3.50
CA VAL A 1026 41.70 4.87 4.68
C VAL A 1026 40.84 5.03 5.94
N ARG A 1027 40.77 3.97 6.74
CA ARG A 1027 40.19 3.97 8.08
C ARG A 1027 41.26 3.62 9.09
N CYS A 1028 41.28 4.37 10.20
CA CYS A 1028 42.22 4.18 11.28
C CYS A 1028 41.58 3.50 12.50
N VAL A 1029 42.44 3.06 13.40
CA VAL A 1029 42.14 2.50 14.72
C VAL A 1029 43.06 3.15 15.76
N GLU A 1030 42.66 3.14 17.04
CA GLU A 1030 43.54 3.59 18.12
C GLU A 1030 44.72 2.60 18.29
N ILE A 1031 45.85 3.09 18.79
CA ILE A 1031 46.95 2.26 19.29
C ILE A 1031 46.86 2.28 20.82
N ASP A 1032 46.94 1.10 21.45
CA ASP A 1032 46.89 0.93 22.91
C ASP A 1032 48.19 1.40 23.62
#